data_AF-A0A348UWL2-F1
#
_entry.id   AF-A0A348UWL2-F1
#
_cell.length_a   1.000
_cell.length_b   1.000
_cell.length_c   1.000
_cell.angle_alpha   90.00
_cell.angle_beta   90.00
_cell.angle_gamma   90.00
#
_symmetry.space_group_name_H-M   'P 1'
#
loop_
_entity.id
_entity.type
_entity.pdbx_description
1 polymer ?
#
loop_
_entity_poly.entity_id
_entity_poly.type
_entity_poly.pdbx_seq_one_letter_code
_entity_poly.pdbx_strand_id
1 'polypeptide(L)'
;MKSKWYKFVCTMAVIGLLITTHAFAASGDVYSGLKQLKPQLSADGNTLYNGGSAVVVVVDPTPPENQVNILPPDKMITEPGKATATFAITYVASGGADPWGQACLTFPEEAKAAFNAAAAIWGNSLKSSVPIKISACWANLGSSSILGYSGGQTYYRNFAGAPKADTWYDSSLANALHGSALNSTGYDMYITYNQNFSWYMGTDGNTPTDQIDLESVILHEIAHGLNFSGSMSYTSGTGSWGGGTGFPVIYDTFMRDGTANPGNQLINTGVYPNPSTALGSALKSENIWFHGSNAMAANGGQRVKMFAPATWMSGSSYSHLDYTTFSGGANRLMVYAISSGVSTHDPGPVTMGLLKDLGWPYPTPSGGAPLYASFANKGIWQWTGSGWTKLTPDNPAGMVASGTNLYGNFTGNGIWKWTGSDWTKLTPDNPTEMAASGTNLYGNFTGNGIWKWTGSGWIQLTPDNPASMVASGTNLYGNFTGNGIWKWTGSDWIQLTPDNPASMVASGTNLYGNFTGNGIWQWTGSAWTKLTPDNPTSMAASGSNLYVNFPTGIWQWNGSVWSQLTPDSPAIMATGDSDTQLGVLDNWEQLAGVWTSDGTNFSTNGLDGFFASISYKPTTFSDVDFTARLYRDSSITGYANSLYLRGTPAPLDRYNTWNKGYLFEYTMSGYYSVWRCNGDGTVTALQDWTESSAINTGADWNTIRAVASGTALSLYINGTPVWTGTDATWNSGQIGISMYSGYGSTGNVFRVQQASLSAGAASSQAGVISGEQAALNNAPVGGGNVTGTDNNRY
;
A
#
# COMPACT_ATOMS: atom_id res chain seq x y z
N MET A 1 28.45 -39.08 59.48
CA MET A 1 27.28 -39.35 58.63
C MET A 1 27.24 -38.42 57.40
N LYS A 2 28.37 -38.27 56.69
CA LYS A 2 28.57 -37.33 55.57
C LYS A 2 28.83 -38.05 54.22
N SER A 3 28.31 -39.26 54.02
CA SER A 3 28.52 -40.02 52.77
C SER A 3 27.24 -40.49 52.06
N LYS A 4 26.05 -40.18 52.60
CA LYS A 4 24.76 -40.56 51.98
C LYS A 4 24.04 -39.42 51.25
N TRP A 5 24.46 -38.16 51.41
CA TRP A 5 23.85 -37.01 50.72
C TRP A 5 24.45 -36.73 49.33
N TYR A 6 25.68 -37.19 49.04
CA TYR A 6 26.29 -36.99 47.73
C TYR A 6 25.78 -37.98 46.66
N LYS A 7 25.16 -39.09 47.05
CA LYS A 7 24.59 -40.07 46.10
C LYS A 7 23.16 -39.75 45.66
N PHE A 8 22.43 -38.88 46.36
CA PHE A 8 21.07 -38.52 45.95
C PHE A 8 21.04 -37.32 44.98
N VAL A 9 22.02 -36.40 45.08
CA VAL A 9 22.14 -35.25 44.17
C VAL A 9 22.77 -35.62 42.83
N CYS A 10 23.64 -36.66 42.78
CA CYS A 10 24.19 -37.14 41.51
C CYS A 10 23.26 -38.04 40.69
N THR A 11 22.18 -38.58 41.25
CA THR A 11 21.24 -39.43 40.48
C THR A 11 20.10 -38.63 39.85
N MET A 12 19.75 -37.44 40.35
CA MET A 12 18.82 -36.52 39.66
C MET A 12 19.49 -35.63 38.60
N ALA A 13 20.80 -35.37 38.72
CA ALA A 13 21.55 -34.67 37.67
C ALA A 13 21.84 -35.55 36.43
N VAL A 14 21.68 -36.87 36.53
CA VAL A 14 21.90 -37.83 35.43
C VAL A 14 20.59 -38.28 34.77
N ILE A 15 19.43 -37.94 35.33
CA ILE A 15 18.11 -38.16 34.70
C ILE A 15 17.54 -36.87 34.08
N GLY A 16 18.02 -35.69 34.50
CA GLY A 16 17.67 -34.39 33.90
C GLY A 16 18.52 -33.96 32.70
N LEU A 17 19.56 -34.73 32.34
CA LEU A 17 20.48 -34.39 31.24
C LEU A 17 20.40 -35.37 30.03
N LEU A 18 19.34 -36.18 29.99
CA LEU A 18 19.09 -37.18 28.93
C LEU A 18 17.81 -36.90 28.12
N ILE A 19 17.17 -35.72 28.31
CA ILE A 19 15.94 -35.33 27.59
C ILE A 19 16.15 -34.16 26.60
N THR A 20 17.31 -33.51 26.55
CA THR A 20 17.55 -32.34 25.66
C THR A 20 18.62 -32.53 24.59
N THR A 21 19.07 -33.77 24.35
CA THR A 21 19.99 -34.08 23.25
C THR A 21 19.57 -35.36 22.51
N HIS A 22 18.36 -35.39 21.99
CA HIS A 22 18.12 -36.11 20.73
C HIS A 22 18.41 -35.13 19.60
N ALA A 23 19.69 -34.78 19.50
CA ALA A 23 20.24 -34.12 18.34
C ALA A 23 20.00 -35.03 17.15
N PHE A 24 19.35 -34.47 16.13
CA PHE A 24 19.24 -34.99 14.78
C PHE A 24 20.64 -35.40 14.26
N ALA A 25 20.97 -36.66 14.46
CA ALA A 25 22.18 -37.28 13.96
C ALA A 25 21.82 -38.64 13.38
N ALA A 26 20.93 -38.65 12.39
CA ALA A 26 20.75 -39.76 11.44
C ALA A 26 19.76 -39.39 10.33
N SER A 27 20.19 -38.60 9.36
CA SER A 27 19.81 -38.81 7.96
C SER A 27 20.81 -38.07 7.07
N GLY A 28 21.47 -38.80 6.17
CA GLY A 28 22.12 -38.16 5.03
C GLY A 28 21.08 -37.39 4.22
N ASP A 29 21.51 -36.36 3.46
CA ASP A 29 20.69 -35.48 2.63
C ASP A 29 19.37 -36.13 2.14
N VAL A 30 18.29 -35.99 2.92
CA VAL A 30 16.95 -36.50 2.55
C VAL A 30 16.41 -35.73 1.33
N TYR A 31 17.08 -34.62 0.98
CA TYR A 31 16.70 -33.64 -0.04
C TYR A 31 17.39 -33.88 -1.39
N SER A 32 18.24 -34.90 -1.54
CA SER A 32 19.02 -35.15 -2.76
C SER A 32 18.23 -35.77 -3.93
N GLY A 33 16.91 -35.93 -3.80
CA GLY A 33 16.07 -36.62 -4.79
C GLY A 33 15.54 -35.75 -5.92
N LEU A 34 15.35 -34.43 -5.70
CA LEU A 34 14.84 -33.52 -6.72
C LEU A 34 16.00 -33.06 -7.62
N LYS A 35 15.92 -33.40 -8.91
CA LYS A 35 16.93 -32.99 -9.89
C LYS A 35 16.96 -31.46 -10.00
N GLN A 36 18.05 -30.80 -9.65
CA GLN A 36 18.10 -29.34 -9.87
C GLN A 36 17.96 -29.03 -11.37
N LEU A 37 16.98 -28.21 -11.73
CA LEU A 37 16.85 -27.73 -13.09
C LEU A 37 18.07 -26.88 -13.43
N LYS A 38 18.63 -27.06 -14.63
CA LYS A 38 19.76 -26.24 -15.07
C LYS A 38 19.22 -24.88 -15.53
N PRO A 39 19.65 -23.77 -14.90
CA PRO A 39 19.27 -22.44 -15.37
C PRO A 39 19.80 -22.21 -16.79
N GLN A 40 18.99 -21.58 -17.64
CA GLN A 40 19.36 -21.24 -19.02
C GLN A 40 19.13 -19.76 -19.25
N LEU A 41 20.19 -19.05 -19.60
CA LEU A 41 20.14 -17.63 -19.89
C LEU A 41 19.72 -17.40 -21.34
N SER A 42 18.77 -16.50 -21.58
CA SER A 42 18.39 -16.03 -22.91
C SER A 42 19.55 -15.32 -23.61
N ALA A 43 19.46 -15.19 -24.94
CA ALA A 43 20.49 -14.56 -25.76
C ALA A 43 20.73 -13.08 -25.40
N ASP A 44 19.70 -12.36 -24.96
CA ASP A 44 19.78 -10.97 -24.50
C ASP A 44 20.29 -10.84 -23.05
N GLY A 45 20.46 -11.96 -22.35
CA GLY A 45 20.92 -11.99 -20.96
C GLY A 45 19.90 -11.53 -19.93
N ASN A 46 18.64 -11.25 -20.30
CA ASN A 46 17.62 -10.64 -19.43
C ASN A 46 16.53 -11.61 -18.96
N THR A 47 16.54 -12.85 -19.44
CA THR A 47 15.64 -13.92 -19.01
C THR A 47 16.44 -15.13 -18.57
N LEU A 48 16.18 -15.64 -17.37
CA LEU A 48 16.77 -16.87 -16.85
C LEU A 48 15.69 -17.93 -16.70
N TYR A 49 15.60 -18.82 -17.68
CA TYR A 49 14.70 -19.97 -17.63
C TYR A 49 15.18 -20.97 -16.57
N ASN A 50 14.24 -21.60 -15.87
CA ASN A 50 14.52 -22.49 -14.74
C ASN A 50 15.40 -21.82 -13.66
N GLY A 51 15.18 -20.52 -13.42
CA GLY A 51 15.96 -19.75 -12.45
C GLY A 51 15.61 -20.11 -10.99
N GLY A 52 14.33 -20.40 -10.73
CA GLY A 52 13.85 -20.79 -9.41
C GLY A 52 14.27 -22.21 -9.03
N SER A 53 15.00 -22.35 -7.92
CA SER A 53 15.25 -23.66 -7.31
C SER A 53 14.00 -24.15 -6.56
N ALA A 54 13.83 -25.47 -6.47
CA ALA A 54 12.74 -26.05 -5.68
C ALA A 54 12.95 -25.71 -4.20
N VAL A 55 11.94 -25.08 -3.60
CA VAL A 55 11.83 -24.82 -2.17
C VAL A 55 10.85 -25.83 -1.60
N VAL A 56 11.21 -26.46 -0.49
CA VAL A 56 10.54 -27.63 0.06
C VAL A 56 10.03 -27.31 1.46
N VAL A 57 8.73 -27.52 1.67
CA VAL A 57 8.12 -27.53 3.01
C VAL A 57 7.96 -28.96 3.51
N VAL A 58 8.26 -29.17 4.79
CA VAL A 58 8.20 -30.49 5.42
C VAL A 58 7.15 -30.56 6.53
N VAL A 59 6.78 -31.77 6.90
CA VAL A 59 5.99 -32.01 8.11
C VAL A 59 6.88 -31.78 9.33
N ASP A 60 6.34 -31.08 10.32
CA ASP A 60 6.96 -30.94 11.62
C ASP A 60 6.82 -32.25 12.41
N PRO A 61 7.94 -32.90 12.80
CA PRO A 61 7.91 -34.16 13.53
C PRO A 61 7.46 -34.00 14.99
N THR A 62 7.36 -32.77 15.50
CA THR A 62 7.03 -32.43 16.88
C THR A 62 5.85 -31.47 16.94
N PRO A 63 4.64 -31.91 16.56
CA PRO A 63 3.47 -31.05 16.57
C PRO A 63 3.18 -30.52 18.00
N PRO A 64 2.68 -29.29 18.13
CA PRO A 64 2.39 -28.70 19.42
C PRO A 64 1.30 -29.48 20.15
N GLU A 65 1.37 -29.53 21.49
CA GLU A 65 0.37 -30.24 22.32
C GLU A 65 -1.05 -29.66 22.19
N ASN A 66 -1.16 -28.39 21.78
CA ASN A 66 -2.43 -27.70 21.57
C ASN A 66 -2.61 -27.38 20.08
N GLN A 67 -3.82 -27.59 19.56
CA GLN A 67 -4.21 -27.12 18.23
C GLN A 67 -4.05 -25.60 18.16
N VAL A 68 -3.50 -25.12 17.04
CA VAL A 68 -3.41 -23.70 16.75
C VAL A 68 -4.18 -23.45 15.46
N ASN A 69 -5.23 -22.65 15.56
CA ASN A 69 -6.04 -22.23 14.42
C ASN A 69 -5.88 -20.72 14.22
N ILE A 70 -5.26 -20.34 13.11
CA ILE A 70 -5.17 -18.95 12.64
C ILE A 70 -6.02 -18.85 11.39
N LEU A 71 -7.25 -18.39 11.58
CA LEU A 71 -8.21 -18.13 10.50
C LEU A 71 -7.75 -16.97 9.60
N PRO A 72 -8.20 -16.93 8.33
CA PRO A 72 -7.91 -15.80 7.47
C PRO A 72 -8.56 -14.53 8.03
N PRO A 73 -7.94 -13.34 7.92
CA PRO A 73 -8.57 -12.10 8.32
C PRO A 73 -9.93 -11.92 7.63
N ASP A 74 -10.97 -11.47 8.33
CA ASP A 74 -12.34 -11.32 7.79
C ASP A 74 -12.40 -10.55 6.44
N LYS A 75 -11.44 -9.67 6.18
CA LYS A 75 -11.31 -8.87 4.94
C LYS A 75 -10.79 -9.66 3.73
N MET A 76 -10.21 -10.84 3.93
CA MET A 76 -9.62 -11.69 2.89
C MET A 76 -10.58 -12.77 2.37
N ILE A 77 -11.74 -12.95 3.03
CA ILE A 77 -12.81 -13.89 2.65
C ILE A 77 -13.95 -13.16 1.90
N THR A 78 -14.04 -11.82 1.99
CA THR A 78 -15.16 -11.04 1.46
C THR A 78 -15.07 -10.77 -0.05
N GLU A 79 -15.73 -11.64 -0.80
CA GLU A 79 -16.23 -11.52 -2.18
C GLU A 79 -15.19 -11.46 -3.32
N PRO A 80 -15.21 -12.42 -4.27
CA PRO A 80 -14.36 -12.43 -5.48
C PRO A 80 -14.34 -11.13 -6.30
N GLY A 81 -15.35 -10.27 -6.15
CA GLY A 81 -15.43 -8.95 -6.81
C GLY A 81 -14.53 -7.86 -6.21
N LYS A 82 -13.81 -8.12 -5.10
CA LYS A 82 -12.88 -7.17 -4.46
C LYS A 82 -11.40 -7.54 -4.57
N ALA A 83 -11.08 -8.70 -5.16
CA ALA A 83 -9.71 -9.15 -5.34
C ALA A 83 -8.93 -8.18 -6.25
N THR A 84 -7.72 -7.82 -5.84
CA THR A 84 -6.85 -6.88 -6.57
C THR A 84 -5.75 -7.57 -7.37
N ALA A 85 -5.66 -8.89 -7.25
CA ALA A 85 -4.90 -9.78 -8.12
C ALA A 85 -5.74 -11.03 -8.42
N THR A 86 -5.50 -11.67 -9.57
CA THR A 86 -6.18 -12.91 -9.97
C THR A 86 -5.19 -14.04 -10.13
N PHE A 87 -5.64 -15.27 -9.86
CA PHE A 87 -4.84 -16.48 -10.00
C PHE A 87 -5.47 -17.40 -11.05
N ALA A 88 -4.65 -17.88 -11.97
CA ALA A 88 -5.03 -18.83 -13.01
C ALA A 88 -4.35 -20.17 -12.74
N ILE A 89 -5.09 -21.10 -12.12
CA ILE A 89 -4.56 -22.40 -11.68
C ILE A 89 -4.82 -23.43 -12.78
N THR A 90 -3.75 -24.09 -13.23
CA THR A 90 -3.82 -25.24 -14.13
C THR A 90 -3.41 -26.50 -13.39
N TYR A 91 -4.33 -27.44 -13.28
CA TYR A 91 -4.08 -28.75 -12.68
C TYR A 91 -3.53 -29.70 -13.74
N VAL A 92 -2.31 -30.18 -13.54
CA VAL A 92 -1.67 -31.13 -14.47
C VAL A 92 -2.44 -32.45 -14.42
N ALA A 93 -2.87 -32.93 -15.59
CA ALA A 93 -3.66 -34.16 -15.70
C ALA A 93 -2.83 -35.40 -15.31
N SER A 94 -3.52 -36.46 -14.89
CA SER A 94 -2.91 -37.76 -14.61
C SER A 94 -2.12 -38.27 -15.83
N GLY A 95 -0.88 -38.69 -15.61
CA GLY A 95 0.05 -39.11 -16.67
C GLY A 95 0.88 -37.97 -17.26
N GLY A 96 0.59 -36.71 -16.90
CA GLY A 96 1.51 -35.59 -17.08
C GLY A 96 2.67 -35.62 -16.10
N ALA A 97 3.56 -34.62 -16.17
CA ALA A 97 4.67 -34.47 -15.24
C ALA A 97 4.93 -33.00 -14.92
N ASP A 98 5.48 -32.75 -13.74
CA ASP A 98 6.02 -31.44 -13.37
C ASP A 98 7.38 -31.17 -14.07
N PRO A 99 7.98 -29.97 -13.91
CA PRO A 99 9.27 -29.65 -14.54
C PRO A 99 10.42 -30.60 -14.17
N TRP A 100 10.34 -31.27 -13.01
CA TRP A 100 11.35 -32.20 -12.52
C TRP A 100 11.17 -33.63 -13.03
N GLY A 101 10.11 -33.86 -13.80
CA GLY A 101 9.74 -35.18 -14.32
C GLY A 101 8.98 -36.04 -13.31
N GLN A 102 8.51 -35.45 -12.21
CA GLN A 102 7.65 -36.14 -11.26
C GLN A 102 6.28 -36.37 -11.91
N ALA A 103 5.85 -37.63 -11.96
CA ALA A 103 4.57 -37.98 -12.56
C ALA A 103 3.41 -37.43 -11.72
N CYS A 104 2.49 -36.73 -12.39
CA CYS A 104 1.28 -36.20 -11.79
C CYS A 104 0.15 -37.23 -11.86
N LEU A 105 -0.65 -37.24 -10.80
CA LEU A 105 -1.87 -38.01 -10.63
C LEU A 105 -3.06 -37.06 -10.77
N THR A 106 -4.27 -37.63 -10.78
CA THR A 106 -5.49 -36.83 -10.74
C THR A 106 -5.53 -35.98 -9.47
N PHE A 107 -5.63 -34.66 -9.65
CA PHE A 107 -5.78 -33.72 -8.53
C PHE A 107 -7.17 -33.88 -7.88
N PRO A 108 -7.26 -34.19 -6.57
CA PRO A 108 -8.56 -34.37 -5.89
C PRO A 108 -9.43 -33.12 -5.94
N GLU A 109 -10.74 -33.25 -6.12
CA GLU A 109 -11.65 -32.09 -6.22
C GLU A 109 -11.69 -31.27 -4.91
N GLU A 110 -11.68 -31.94 -3.76
CA GLU A 110 -11.64 -31.28 -2.45
C GLU A 110 -10.32 -30.50 -2.26
N ALA A 111 -9.22 -31.01 -2.79
CA ALA A 111 -7.92 -30.33 -2.77
C ALA A 111 -7.92 -29.08 -3.66
N LYS A 112 -8.65 -29.08 -4.79
CA LYS A 112 -8.84 -27.89 -5.64
C LYS A 112 -9.61 -26.78 -4.90
N ALA A 113 -10.56 -27.15 -4.04
CA ALA A 113 -11.29 -26.17 -3.22
C ALA A 113 -10.36 -25.47 -2.23
N ALA A 114 -9.54 -26.23 -1.49
CA ALA A 114 -8.50 -25.68 -0.61
C ALA A 114 -7.50 -24.79 -1.39
N PHE A 115 -7.15 -25.20 -2.62
CA PHE A 115 -6.28 -24.39 -3.47
C PHE A 115 -6.88 -23.04 -3.84
N ASN A 116 -8.14 -23.05 -4.29
CA ASN A 116 -8.85 -21.83 -4.65
C ASN A 116 -9.01 -20.90 -3.44
N ALA A 117 -9.20 -21.45 -2.23
CA ALA A 117 -9.27 -20.66 -1.00
C ALA A 117 -7.93 -19.97 -0.69
N ALA A 118 -6.82 -20.71 -0.71
CA ALA A 118 -5.47 -20.14 -0.55
C ALA A 118 -5.16 -19.08 -1.62
N ALA A 119 -5.52 -19.33 -2.87
CA ALA A 119 -5.34 -18.36 -3.96
C ALA A 119 -6.21 -17.10 -3.76
N ALA A 120 -7.41 -17.23 -3.19
CA ALA A 120 -8.27 -16.08 -2.86
C ALA A 120 -7.65 -15.21 -1.76
N ILE A 121 -7.04 -15.82 -0.73
CA ILE A 121 -6.30 -15.09 0.31
C ILE A 121 -5.21 -14.22 -0.34
N TRP A 122 -4.39 -14.79 -1.21
CA TRP A 122 -3.36 -14.03 -1.93
C TRP A 122 -3.94 -12.99 -2.90
N GLY A 123 -5.03 -13.32 -3.60
CA GLY A 123 -5.72 -12.42 -4.54
C GLY A 123 -6.29 -11.16 -3.88
N ASN A 124 -6.68 -11.27 -2.60
CA ASN A 124 -7.12 -10.16 -1.77
C ASN A 124 -5.97 -9.44 -1.03
N SER A 125 -4.79 -10.06 -0.97
CA SER A 125 -3.62 -9.54 -0.26
C SER A 125 -2.67 -8.73 -1.16
N LEU A 126 -2.71 -8.98 -2.47
CA LEU A 126 -1.77 -8.43 -3.46
C LEU A 126 -2.50 -7.67 -4.56
N LYS A 127 -1.77 -6.78 -5.24
CA LYS A 127 -2.28 -6.05 -6.41
C LYS A 127 -1.49 -6.42 -7.65
N SER A 128 -2.20 -6.88 -8.68
CA SER A 128 -1.63 -7.15 -10.00
C SER A 128 -2.71 -6.99 -11.07
N SER A 129 -2.38 -6.26 -12.15
CA SER A 129 -3.19 -6.24 -13.37
C SER A 129 -3.00 -7.47 -14.23
N VAL A 130 -2.00 -8.30 -13.94
CA VAL A 130 -1.65 -9.52 -14.67
C VAL A 130 -2.04 -10.74 -13.85
N PRO A 131 -2.81 -11.70 -14.39
CA PRO A 131 -3.13 -12.94 -13.70
C PRO A 131 -1.86 -13.74 -13.38
N ILE A 132 -1.73 -14.21 -12.13
CA ILE A 132 -0.64 -15.06 -11.67
C ILE A 132 -0.97 -16.51 -12.04
N LYS A 133 -0.15 -17.11 -12.90
CA LYS A 133 -0.38 -18.45 -13.47
C LYS A 133 0.36 -19.51 -12.67
N ILE A 134 -0.39 -20.53 -12.22
CA ILE A 134 0.15 -21.65 -11.45
C ILE A 134 -0.03 -22.95 -12.22
N SER A 135 1.03 -23.76 -12.29
CA SER A 135 0.93 -25.17 -12.67
C SER A 135 0.97 -26.03 -11.40
N ALA A 136 -0.12 -26.75 -11.11
CA ALA A 136 -0.29 -27.53 -9.90
C ALA A 136 -0.28 -29.03 -10.21
N CYS A 137 0.59 -29.77 -9.53
CA CYS A 137 0.73 -31.22 -9.67
C CYS A 137 0.40 -31.92 -8.33
N TRP A 138 -0.39 -33.00 -8.39
CA TRP A 138 -0.61 -33.91 -7.27
C TRP A 138 0.20 -35.17 -7.52
N ALA A 139 1.10 -35.56 -6.62
CA ALA A 139 2.08 -36.61 -6.93
C ALA A 139 2.42 -37.51 -5.74
N ASN A 140 2.91 -38.71 -6.04
CA ASN A 140 3.60 -39.54 -5.05
C ASN A 140 5.09 -39.15 -5.00
N LEU A 141 5.50 -38.40 -3.98
CA LEU A 141 6.90 -37.98 -3.86
C LEU A 141 7.82 -39.05 -3.25
N GLY A 142 7.29 -40.21 -2.86
CA GLY A 142 8.06 -41.28 -2.20
C GLY A 142 8.64 -40.90 -0.84
N SER A 143 8.19 -39.76 -0.28
CA SER A 143 8.65 -39.23 1.00
C SER A 143 7.50 -39.19 2.01
N SER A 144 7.82 -39.46 3.27
CA SER A 144 6.93 -39.28 4.43
C SER A 144 7.19 -37.97 5.19
N SER A 145 8.10 -37.13 4.69
CA SER A 145 8.47 -35.85 5.32
C SER A 145 8.17 -34.63 4.46
N ILE A 146 8.22 -34.76 3.13
CA ILE A 146 8.02 -33.63 2.20
C ILE A 146 6.53 -33.48 1.89
N LEU A 147 5.94 -32.38 2.34
CA LEU A 147 4.52 -32.06 2.12
C LEU A 147 4.29 -31.57 0.68
N GLY A 148 5.21 -30.76 0.18
CA GLY A 148 5.18 -30.20 -1.17
C GLY A 148 6.46 -29.44 -1.50
N TYR A 149 6.50 -28.89 -2.71
CA TYR A 149 7.53 -27.96 -3.14
C TYR A 149 7.04 -27.01 -4.23
N SER A 150 7.66 -25.85 -4.29
CA SER A 150 7.42 -24.79 -5.27
C SER A 150 8.73 -24.33 -5.90
N GLY A 151 8.75 -24.11 -7.22
CA GLY A 151 9.97 -23.72 -7.92
C GLY A 151 9.82 -23.68 -9.44
N GLY A 152 10.96 -23.67 -10.15
CA GLY A 152 11.01 -23.81 -11.62
C GLY A 152 10.57 -22.57 -12.41
N GLN A 153 10.23 -21.49 -11.72
CA GLN A 153 9.88 -20.21 -12.33
C GLN A 153 11.01 -19.62 -13.19
N THR A 154 10.61 -18.75 -14.12
CA THR A 154 11.54 -17.95 -14.92
C THR A 154 11.85 -16.66 -14.20
N TYR A 155 13.10 -16.22 -14.22
CA TYR A 155 13.48 -14.90 -13.71
C TYR A 155 13.70 -13.90 -14.84
N TYR A 156 13.28 -12.66 -14.57
CA TYR A 156 13.51 -11.52 -15.46
C TYR A 156 14.32 -10.45 -14.76
N ARG A 157 15.18 -9.76 -15.51
CA ARG A 157 15.87 -8.56 -15.04
C ARG A 157 15.86 -7.50 -16.11
N ASN A 158 16.07 -6.24 -15.71
CA ASN A 158 16.19 -5.11 -16.62
C ASN A 158 15.00 -4.95 -17.59
N PHE A 159 13.82 -5.46 -17.20
CA PHE A 159 12.56 -5.21 -17.90
C PHE A 159 12.07 -3.78 -17.60
N ALA A 160 11.25 -3.22 -18.48
CA ALA A 160 10.66 -1.90 -18.25
C ALA A 160 9.80 -1.91 -16.97
N GLY A 161 10.12 -1.02 -16.02
CA GLY A 161 9.46 -0.97 -14.71
C GLY A 161 10.18 -1.76 -13.61
N ALA A 162 11.31 -2.42 -13.89
CA ALA A 162 12.13 -3.07 -12.87
C ALA A 162 12.64 -2.06 -11.82
N PRO A 163 12.37 -2.26 -10.52
CA PRO A 163 12.77 -1.31 -9.46
C PRO A 163 14.28 -1.19 -9.28
N LYS A 164 15.03 -2.24 -9.60
CA LYS A 164 16.48 -2.31 -9.44
C LYS A 164 17.11 -2.91 -10.69
N ALA A 165 18.06 -2.18 -11.26
CA ALA A 165 18.88 -2.69 -12.35
C ALA A 165 19.70 -3.91 -11.90
N ASP A 166 20.05 -4.76 -12.86
CA ASP A 166 20.97 -5.89 -12.66
C ASP A 166 20.56 -6.82 -11.50
N THR A 167 19.26 -7.00 -11.35
CA THR A 167 18.63 -7.80 -10.29
C THR A 167 17.53 -8.66 -10.88
N TRP A 168 17.53 -9.95 -10.54
CA TRP A 168 16.53 -10.91 -10.98
C TRP A 168 15.26 -10.83 -10.13
N TYR A 169 14.10 -10.92 -10.79
CA TYR A 169 12.78 -10.97 -10.20
C TYR A 169 12.04 -12.23 -10.68
N ASP A 170 11.29 -12.85 -9.77
CA ASP A 170 10.37 -13.94 -10.09
C ASP A 170 9.36 -13.52 -11.15
N SER A 171 8.94 -14.45 -12.02
CA SER A 171 7.99 -14.19 -13.11
C SER A 171 6.71 -13.52 -12.63
N SER A 172 6.14 -13.97 -11.51
CA SER A 172 4.93 -13.39 -10.92
C SER A 172 5.11 -11.91 -10.57
N LEU A 173 6.20 -11.59 -9.86
CA LEU A 173 6.53 -10.25 -9.41
C LEU A 173 6.94 -9.34 -10.59
N ALA A 174 7.75 -9.86 -11.51
CA ALA A 174 8.17 -9.13 -12.70
C ALA A 174 6.97 -8.76 -13.58
N ASN A 175 6.04 -9.69 -13.80
CA ASN A 175 4.80 -9.45 -14.55
C ASN A 175 3.93 -8.40 -13.84
N ALA A 176 3.77 -8.49 -12.51
CA ALA A 176 3.01 -7.52 -11.73
C ALA A 176 3.61 -6.10 -11.79
N LEU A 177 4.94 -5.99 -11.73
CA LEU A 177 5.68 -4.72 -11.83
C LEU A 177 5.67 -4.14 -13.25
N HIS A 178 5.76 -5.00 -14.26
CA HIS A 178 5.73 -4.60 -15.67
C HIS A 178 4.32 -4.18 -16.13
N GLY A 179 3.28 -4.72 -15.50
CA GLY A 179 1.87 -4.44 -15.81
C GLY A 179 1.31 -5.28 -16.97
N SER A 180 2.14 -6.09 -17.62
CA SER A 180 1.75 -7.08 -18.63
C SER A 180 2.62 -8.34 -18.51
N ALA A 181 2.20 -9.45 -19.14
CA ALA A 181 2.96 -10.70 -19.09
C ALA A 181 4.20 -10.63 -19.99
N LEU A 182 5.40 -10.75 -19.39
CA LEU A 182 6.68 -10.83 -20.10
C LEU A 182 6.81 -12.13 -20.93
N ASN A 183 6.04 -13.16 -20.56
CA ASN A 183 5.83 -14.36 -21.37
C ASN A 183 4.35 -14.77 -21.28
N SER A 184 3.67 -14.82 -22.42
CA SER A 184 2.24 -15.14 -22.50
C SER A 184 1.92 -16.64 -22.34
N THR A 185 2.92 -17.52 -22.50
CA THR A 185 2.73 -18.99 -22.56
C THR A 185 3.25 -19.75 -21.34
N GLY A 186 4.18 -19.15 -20.59
CA GLY A 186 4.74 -19.76 -19.37
C GLY A 186 3.81 -19.67 -18.16
N TYR A 187 4.08 -20.51 -17.16
CA TYR A 187 3.54 -20.36 -15.81
C TYR A 187 4.48 -19.49 -14.97
N ASP A 188 3.93 -18.78 -13.99
CA ASP A 188 4.73 -17.99 -13.07
C ASP A 188 5.36 -18.84 -11.96
N MET A 189 4.74 -19.97 -11.63
CA MET A 189 5.24 -20.91 -10.63
C MET A 189 4.72 -22.34 -10.89
N TYR A 190 5.49 -23.32 -10.43
CA TYR A 190 5.15 -24.74 -10.50
C TYR A 190 5.16 -25.30 -9.08
N ILE A 191 4.05 -25.93 -8.68
CA ILE A 191 3.87 -26.43 -7.33
C ILE A 191 3.43 -27.89 -7.37
N THR A 192 4.11 -28.74 -6.60
CA THR A 192 3.80 -30.16 -6.49
C THR A 192 3.52 -30.55 -5.04
N TYR A 193 2.42 -31.25 -4.81
CA TYR A 193 1.99 -31.71 -3.49
C TYR A 193 2.06 -33.22 -3.37
N ASN A 194 2.40 -33.69 -2.17
CA ASN A 194 2.55 -35.11 -1.89
C ASN A 194 1.23 -35.75 -1.48
N GLN A 195 0.75 -36.74 -2.25
CA GLN A 195 -0.47 -37.46 -1.94
C GLN A 195 -0.40 -38.32 -0.66
N ASN A 196 0.79 -38.62 -0.16
CA ASN A 196 1.01 -39.67 0.87
C ASN A 196 0.68 -39.23 2.30
N PHE A 197 0.18 -38.00 2.50
CA PHE A 197 -0.17 -37.49 3.82
C PHE A 197 -1.65 -37.61 4.11
N SER A 198 -1.95 -37.69 5.42
CA SER A 198 -3.30 -37.54 5.95
C SER A 198 -3.67 -36.06 5.88
N TRP A 199 -4.32 -35.65 4.79
CA TRP A 199 -4.67 -34.27 4.51
C TRP A 199 -6.03 -33.89 5.08
N TYR A 200 -6.08 -32.75 5.75
CA TYR A 200 -7.31 -32.03 6.01
C TYR A 200 -7.56 -31.07 4.83
N MET A 201 -8.66 -31.32 4.11
CA MET A 201 -9.01 -30.58 2.88
C MET A 201 -10.01 -29.44 3.11
N GLY A 202 -10.48 -29.25 4.35
CA GLY A 202 -11.40 -28.18 4.69
C GLY A 202 -10.72 -26.82 4.76
N THR A 203 -11.52 -25.76 4.65
CA THR A 203 -11.04 -24.36 4.62
C THR A 203 -11.53 -23.55 5.83
N ASP A 204 -11.96 -24.23 6.88
CA ASP A 204 -12.55 -23.62 8.09
C ASP A 204 -11.54 -23.57 9.26
N GLY A 205 -10.32 -24.06 9.04
CA GLY A 205 -9.25 -24.15 10.03
C GLY A 205 -9.43 -25.22 11.12
N ASN A 206 -10.46 -26.07 11.05
CA ASN A 206 -10.75 -27.11 12.05
C ASN A 206 -9.95 -28.41 11.81
N THR A 207 -8.65 -28.26 11.58
CA THR A 207 -7.72 -29.35 11.26
C THR A 207 -7.61 -30.36 12.43
N PRO A 208 -7.96 -31.65 12.22
CA PRO A 208 -7.75 -32.70 13.21
C PRO A 208 -6.27 -32.87 13.59
N THR A 209 -5.99 -33.28 14.82
CA THR A 209 -4.62 -33.40 15.36
C THR A 209 -3.70 -34.35 14.59
N ASP A 210 -4.28 -35.32 13.88
CA ASP A 210 -3.60 -36.34 13.08
C ASP A 210 -3.57 -36.02 11.57
N GLN A 211 -4.01 -34.83 11.18
CA GLN A 211 -4.04 -34.37 9.79
C GLN A 211 -3.20 -33.11 9.58
N ILE A 212 -2.69 -32.95 8.35
CA ILE A 212 -2.03 -31.73 7.90
C ILE A 212 -3.04 -30.86 7.16
N ASP A 213 -3.12 -29.58 7.50
CA ASP A 213 -3.97 -28.61 6.82
C ASP A 213 -3.45 -28.33 5.40
N LEU A 214 -4.20 -28.76 4.37
CA LEU A 214 -3.74 -28.60 2.99
C LEU A 214 -3.76 -27.12 2.57
N GLU A 215 -4.76 -26.33 2.97
CA GLU A 215 -4.83 -24.91 2.62
C GLU A 215 -3.59 -24.14 3.11
N SER A 216 -3.12 -24.41 4.33
CA SER A 216 -1.88 -23.83 4.87
C SER A 216 -0.66 -24.17 4.03
N VAL A 217 -0.53 -25.43 3.59
CA VAL A 217 0.58 -25.86 2.73
C VAL A 217 0.48 -25.19 1.35
N ILE A 218 -0.71 -25.08 0.78
CA ILE A 218 -0.89 -24.40 -0.51
C ILE A 218 -0.55 -22.91 -0.39
N LEU A 219 -1.05 -22.25 0.65
CA LEU A 219 -0.81 -20.84 0.92
C LEU A 219 0.70 -20.56 1.07
N HIS A 220 1.41 -21.45 1.75
CA HIS A 220 2.87 -21.43 1.90
C HIS A 220 3.60 -21.56 0.56
N GLU A 221 3.26 -22.56 -0.24
CA GLU A 221 3.96 -22.83 -1.50
C GLU A 221 3.70 -21.74 -2.56
N ILE A 222 2.52 -21.11 -2.55
CA ILE A 222 2.25 -19.93 -3.38
C ILE A 222 3.19 -18.79 -3.00
N ALA A 223 3.48 -18.56 -1.71
CA ALA A 223 4.39 -17.49 -1.27
C ALA A 223 5.79 -17.63 -1.89
N HIS A 224 6.31 -18.85 -2.01
CA HIS A 224 7.59 -19.08 -2.70
C HIS A 224 7.55 -18.65 -4.17
N GLY A 225 6.43 -18.92 -4.87
CA GLY A 225 6.20 -18.46 -6.24
C GLY A 225 5.91 -16.95 -6.34
N LEU A 226 5.62 -16.28 -5.23
CA LEU A 226 5.54 -14.81 -5.11
C LEU A 226 6.90 -14.18 -4.81
N ASN A 227 8.00 -14.87 -5.11
CA ASN A 227 9.38 -14.45 -4.84
C ASN A 227 9.79 -14.49 -3.35
N PHE A 228 9.08 -15.20 -2.46
CA PHE A 228 9.59 -15.53 -1.12
C PHE A 228 10.67 -16.62 -1.21
N SER A 229 11.73 -16.36 -1.96
CA SER A 229 12.89 -17.22 -2.13
C SER A 229 13.96 -16.44 -2.89
N GLY A 230 15.21 -16.87 -2.73
CA GLY A 230 16.34 -16.27 -3.44
C GLY A 230 17.20 -17.32 -4.10
N SER A 231 18.43 -16.94 -4.46
CA SER A 231 19.30 -17.77 -5.31
C SER A 231 20.48 -18.41 -4.56
N MET A 232 20.55 -18.24 -3.24
CA MET A 232 21.67 -18.75 -2.47
C MET A 232 21.66 -20.28 -2.42
N SER A 233 22.82 -20.87 -2.64
CA SER A 233 23.03 -22.31 -2.62
C SER A 233 24.30 -22.67 -1.88
N TYR A 234 24.40 -23.92 -1.42
CA TYR A 234 25.56 -24.47 -0.75
C TYR A 234 25.89 -25.84 -1.33
N THR A 235 27.15 -26.02 -1.73
CA THR A 235 27.67 -27.30 -2.21
C THR A 235 29.09 -27.49 -1.69
N SER A 236 29.35 -28.64 -1.06
CA SER A 236 30.71 -29.06 -0.64
C SER A 236 31.53 -28.00 0.10
N GLY A 237 30.90 -27.29 1.06
CA GLY A 237 31.57 -26.27 1.88
C GLY A 237 31.56 -24.87 1.29
N THR A 238 31.07 -24.70 0.06
CA THR A 238 31.09 -23.44 -0.67
C THR A 238 29.67 -22.93 -0.86
N GLY A 239 29.44 -21.66 -0.49
CA GLY A 239 28.20 -20.94 -0.78
C GLY A 239 28.31 -20.16 -2.09
N SER A 240 27.19 -19.99 -2.79
CA SER A 240 27.11 -19.18 -4.01
C SER A 240 25.74 -18.51 -4.14
N TRP A 241 25.63 -17.52 -5.02
CA TRP A 241 24.36 -16.88 -5.40
C TRP A 241 24.33 -16.49 -6.88
N GLY A 242 23.13 -16.18 -7.39
CA GLY A 242 22.87 -15.67 -8.73
C GLY A 242 22.89 -16.73 -9.83
N GLY A 243 22.93 -18.02 -9.47
CA GLY A 243 22.95 -19.12 -10.45
C GLY A 243 24.14 -19.06 -11.43
N GLY A 244 25.25 -18.42 -11.05
CA GLY A 244 26.40 -18.19 -11.92
C GLY A 244 26.25 -17.05 -12.93
N THR A 245 25.15 -16.29 -12.89
CA THR A 245 24.92 -15.15 -13.80
C THR A 245 25.67 -13.87 -13.39
N GLY A 246 26.15 -13.81 -12.14
CA GLY A 246 26.77 -12.62 -11.56
C GLY A 246 25.78 -11.59 -11.01
N PHE A 247 24.47 -11.85 -11.09
CA PHE A 247 23.41 -10.94 -10.63
C PHE A 247 22.56 -11.58 -9.52
N PRO A 248 22.23 -10.84 -8.44
CA PRO A 248 21.41 -11.35 -7.35
C PRO A 248 19.92 -11.42 -7.72
N VAL A 249 19.16 -12.27 -7.04
CA VAL A 249 17.69 -12.15 -6.97
C VAL A 249 17.34 -11.03 -6.00
N ILE A 250 16.23 -10.32 -6.21
CA ILE A 250 15.82 -9.19 -5.36
C ILE A 250 15.79 -9.55 -3.87
N TYR A 251 15.33 -10.76 -3.54
CA TYR A 251 15.35 -11.35 -2.21
C TYR A 251 16.75 -11.35 -1.56
N ASP A 252 17.78 -11.71 -2.34
CA ASP A 252 19.18 -11.78 -1.88
C ASP A 252 19.73 -10.42 -1.43
N THR A 253 19.17 -9.33 -1.96
CA THR A 253 19.67 -7.97 -1.68
C THR A 253 19.35 -7.50 -0.26
N PHE A 254 18.42 -8.17 0.41
CA PHE A 254 18.01 -7.87 1.79
C PHE A 254 18.71 -8.75 2.83
N MET A 255 19.47 -9.75 2.40
CA MET A 255 19.99 -10.78 3.29
C MET A 255 21.34 -10.40 3.87
N ARG A 256 21.42 -10.47 5.20
CA ARG A 256 22.60 -10.08 5.97
C ARG A 256 22.98 -11.14 6.99
N ASP A 257 24.28 -11.20 7.27
CA ASP A 257 24.78 -11.90 8.45
C ASP A 257 24.34 -11.18 9.75
N GLY A 258 24.51 -11.85 10.88
CA GLY A 258 24.30 -11.27 12.20
C GLY A 258 25.59 -10.93 12.94
N THR A 259 26.68 -10.62 12.24
CA THR A 259 27.96 -10.26 12.87
C THR A 259 27.94 -8.86 13.50
N ALA A 260 27.08 -7.98 12.99
CA ALA A 260 26.83 -6.62 13.50
C ALA A 260 25.37 -6.21 13.30
N ASN A 261 25.02 -4.98 13.68
CA ASN A 261 23.72 -4.35 13.39
C ASN A 261 23.91 -2.95 12.76
N PRO A 262 23.74 -2.79 11.43
CA PRO A 262 23.43 -3.85 10.46
C PRO A 262 24.65 -4.76 10.19
N GLY A 263 24.40 -6.04 9.92
CA GLY A 263 25.44 -7.00 9.51
C GLY A 263 25.85 -6.86 8.04
N ASN A 264 26.81 -7.66 7.57
CA ASN A 264 27.23 -7.60 6.17
C ASN A 264 26.17 -8.20 5.25
N GLN A 265 25.93 -7.59 4.09
CA GLN A 265 25.12 -8.21 3.05
C GLN A 265 25.81 -9.48 2.54
N LEU A 266 25.05 -10.57 2.42
CA LEU A 266 25.57 -11.83 1.92
C LEU A 266 26.01 -11.74 0.44
N ILE A 267 25.50 -10.76 -0.29
CA ILE A 267 25.91 -10.45 -1.67
C ILE A 267 27.13 -9.51 -1.77
N ASN A 268 27.67 -9.03 -0.65
CA ASN A 268 28.87 -8.19 -0.67
C ASN A 268 30.10 -9.04 -1.00
N THR A 269 30.55 -9.02 -2.25
CA THR A 269 31.68 -9.83 -2.74
C THR A 269 33.03 -9.48 -2.14
N GLY A 270 33.17 -8.30 -1.52
CA GLY A 270 34.36 -7.94 -0.75
C GLY A 270 34.48 -8.68 0.59
N VAL A 271 33.35 -9.12 1.15
CA VAL A 271 33.30 -9.93 2.39
C VAL A 271 33.09 -11.41 2.05
N TYR A 272 32.19 -11.69 1.11
CA TYR A 272 31.77 -13.01 0.67
C TYR A 272 32.00 -13.16 -0.83
N PRO A 273 33.22 -13.52 -1.27
CA PRO A 273 33.43 -13.82 -2.69
C PRO A 273 32.41 -14.84 -3.19
N ASN A 274 31.97 -14.72 -4.44
CA ASN A 274 30.93 -15.58 -5.01
C ASN A 274 31.54 -16.42 -6.14
N PRO A 275 31.69 -17.75 -5.98
CA PRO A 275 31.37 -18.57 -4.80
C PRO A 275 32.49 -18.55 -3.73
N SER A 276 32.18 -18.86 -2.46
CA SER A 276 33.20 -19.00 -1.40
C SER A 276 32.81 -19.85 -0.19
N THR A 277 33.81 -20.35 0.52
CA THR A 277 33.65 -21.01 1.82
C THR A 277 33.20 -20.06 2.93
N ALA A 278 33.55 -18.76 2.83
CA ALA A 278 33.07 -17.72 3.73
C ALA A 278 31.55 -17.57 3.65
N LEU A 279 31.00 -17.47 2.42
CA LEU A 279 29.56 -17.47 2.20
C LEU A 279 28.91 -18.77 2.67
N GLY A 280 29.54 -19.92 2.37
CA GLY A 280 29.05 -21.22 2.81
C GLY A 280 28.98 -21.37 4.34
N SER A 281 29.90 -20.74 5.07
CA SER A 281 29.90 -20.69 6.54
C SER A 281 28.80 -19.77 7.06
N ALA A 282 28.58 -18.61 6.43
CA ALA A 282 27.51 -17.69 6.81
C ALA A 282 26.12 -18.33 6.64
N LEU A 283 25.89 -19.06 5.53
CA LEU A 283 24.63 -19.76 5.25
C LEU A 283 24.29 -20.88 6.25
N LYS A 284 25.26 -21.33 7.06
CA LYS A 284 25.13 -22.39 8.06
C LYS A 284 25.37 -21.89 9.50
N SER A 285 25.15 -20.60 9.73
CA SER A 285 25.56 -19.93 10.97
C SER A 285 24.46 -19.78 12.02
N GLU A 286 23.21 -20.15 11.70
CA GLU A 286 22.00 -19.86 12.48
C GLU A 286 21.75 -18.35 12.70
N ASN A 287 22.46 -17.50 11.95
CA ASN A 287 22.58 -16.08 12.20
C ASN A 287 22.43 -15.26 10.90
N ILE A 288 21.42 -15.61 10.10
CA ILE A 288 21.03 -14.86 8.89
C ILE A 288 19.74 -14.09 9.15
N TRP A 289 19.69 -12.87 8.62
CA TRP A 289 18.62 -11.91 8.86
C TRP A 289 18.17 -11.23 7.56
N PHE A 290 16.85 -11.13 7.37
CA PHE A 290 16.25 -10.31 6.34
C PHE A 290 16.08 -8.88 6.84
N HIS A 291 16.49 -7.92 6.01
CA HIS A 291 16.72 -6.52 6.41
C HIS A 291 15.90 -5.50 5.60
N GLY A 292 14.71 -5.89 5.15
CA GLY A 292 13.78 -4.98 4.49
C GLY A 292 13.01 -4.12 5.49
N SER A 293 12.81 -2.85 5.15
CA SER A 293 12.19 -1.85 6.02
C SER A 293 10.76 -2.20 6.44
N ASN A 294 9.96 -2.76 5.53
CA ASN A 294 8.57 -3.10 5.79
C ASN A 294 8.47 -4.37 6.65
N ALA A 295 9.27 -5.39 6.35
CA ALA A 295 9.37 -6.61 7.16
C ALA A 295 9.85 -6.31 8.58
N MET A 296 10.86 -5.43 8.74
CA MET A 296 11.34 -5.01 10.06
C MET A 296 10.27 -4.24 10.83
N ALA A 297 9.55 -3.31 10.19
CA ALA A 297 8.44 -2.60 10.81
C ALA A 297 7.34 -3.55 11.30
N ALA A 298 6.97 -4.54 10.48
CA ALA A 298 6.03 -5.59 10.84
C ALA A 298 6.53 -6.50 11.98
N ASN A 299 7.85 -6.61 12.15
CA ASN A 299 8.49 -7.36 13.23
C ASN A 299 8.86 -6.46 14.43
N GLY A 300 8.10 -5.39 14.69
CA GLY A 300 8.32 -4.52 15.86
C GLY A 300 9.61 -3.69 15.76
N GLY A 301 10.03 -3.35 14.54
CA GLY A 301 11.29 -2.64 14.25
C GLY A 301 12.54 -3.53 14.30
N GLN A 302 12.40 -4.84 14.53
CA GLN A 302 13.51 -5.78 14.61
C GLN A 302 13.77 -6.48 13.28
N ARG A 303 15.04 -6.85 13.05
CA ARG A 303 15.43 -7.68 11.91
C ARG A 303 14.68 -9.02 11.91
N VAL A 304 14.34 -9.53 10.73
CA VAL A 304 13.60 -10.80 10.61
C VAL A 304 14.59 -11.95 10.54
N LYS A 305 14.56 -12.86 11.52
CA LYS A 305 15.48 -13.99 11.57
C LYS A 305 15.09 -15.05 10.54
N MET A 306 16.05 -15.50 9.74
CA MET A 306 15.84 -16.51 8.71
C MET A 306 16.38 -17.86 9.15
N PHE A 307 15.76 -18.93 8.65
CA PHE A 307 16.16 -20.30 8.93
C PHE A 307 17.50 -20.63 8.24
N ALA A 308 18.58 -20.63 9.00
CA ALA A 308 19.92 -20.93 8.49
C ALA A 308 20.64 -21.98 9.38
N PRO A 309 20.09 -23.20 9.50
CA PRO A 309 20.60 -24.23 10.40
C PRO A 309 22.08 -24.56 10.16
N ALA A 310 22.75 -25.11 11.19
CA ALA A 310 24.14 -25.58 11.07
C ALA A 310 24.37 -26.64 9.98
N THR A 311 23.31 -27.36 9.58
CA THR A 311 23.32 -28.28 8.43
C THR A 311 22.47 -27.68 7.33
N TRP A 312 23.05 -27.43 6.16
CA TRP A 312 22.31 -26.91 5.01
C TRP A 312 21.23 -27.91 4.60
N MET A 313 19.99 -27.44 4.54
CA MET A 313 18.84 -28.19 4.06
C MET A 313 18.47 -27.65 2.69
N SER A 314 18.76 -28.43 1.66
CA SER A 314 18.48 -28.02 0.28
C SER A 314 16.98 -27.74 0.11
N GLY A 315 16.66 -26.56 -0.42
CA GLY A 315 15.28 -26.11 -0.57
C GLY A 315 14.62 -25.60 0.71
N SER A 316 15.32 -25.51 1.85
CA SER A 316 14.72 -24.95 3.07
C SER A 316 15.59 -23.89 3.75
N SER A 317 16.89 -24.12 3.88
CA SER A 317 17.80 -23.11 4.44
C SER A 317 17.71 -21.81 3.63
N TYR A 318 17.78 -20.68 4.32
CA TYR A 318 17.71 -19.33 3.79
C TYR A 318 16.35 -18.87 3.23
N SER A 319 15.49 -19.79 2.77
CA SER A 319 14.20 -19.48 2.14
C SER A 319 13.00 -19.50 3.08
N HIS A 320 13.20 -19.71 4.39
CA HIS A 320 12.14 -19.77 5.40
C HIS A 320 12.43 -18.87 6.59
N LEU A 321 11.38 -18.43 7.28
CA LEU A 321 11.47 -17.79 8.58
C LEU A 321 12.04 -18.77 9.63
N ASP A 322 12.79 -18.23 10.60
CA ASP A 322 13.32 -19.03 11.70
C ASP A 322 12.19 -19.70 12.49
N TYR A 323 12.20 -21.04 12.49
CA TYR A 323 11.13 -21.84 13.07
C TYR A 323 10.93 -21.57 14.56
N THR A 324 12.01 -21.50 15.35
CA THR A 324 11.92 -21.27 16.80
C THR A 324 11.31 -19.90 17.12
N THR A 325 11.62 -18.90 16.30
CA THR A 325 11.17 -17.52 16.48
C THR A 325 9.70 -17.34 16.09
N PHE A 326 9.25 -17.96 14.99
CA PHE A 326 7.98 -17.61 14.37
C PHE A 326 6.90 -18.70 14.44
N SER A 327 7.25 -19.96 14.73
CA SER A 327 6.27 -21.06 14.79
C SER A 327 5.16 -20.83 15.82
N GLY A 328 5.38 -20.07 16.89
CA GLY A 328 4.37 -19.86 17.93
C GLY A 328 3.35 -18.73 17.68
N GLY A 329 3.44 -18.00 16.57
CA GLY A 329 2.70 -16.73 16.42
C GLY A 329 2.05 -16.49 15.05
N ALA A 330 1.56 -15.26 14.87
CA ALA A 330 0.85 -14.82 13.66
C ALA A 330 1.70 -14.82 12.37
N ASN A 331 3.02 -14.97 12.48
CA ASN A 331 3.95 -14.96 11.34
C ASN A 331 4.45 -16.38 10.98
N ARG A 332 3.73 -17.43 11.41
CA ARG A 332 4.21 -18.80 11.28
C ARG A 332 4.11 -19.39 9.89
N LEU A 333 3.35 -18.78 8.96
CA LEU A 333 3.07 -19.39 7.65
C LEU A 333 4.36 -19.83 6.96
N MET A 334 5.39 -18.96 6.92
CA MET A 334 6.62 -19.19 6.15
C MET A 334 7.75 -19.85 6.93
N VAL A 335 7.47 -20.65 7.97
CA VAL A 335 8.49 -21.52 8.60
C VAL A 335 8.66 -22.82 7.80
N TYR A 336 9.84 -23.44 7.84
CA TYR A 336 10.16 -24.59 6.99
C TYR A 336 9.36 -25.87 7.25
N ALA A 337 8.69 -25.98 8.40
CA ALA A 337 7.99 -27.18 8.84
C ALA A 337 6.58 -26.87 9.38
N ILE A 338 5.57 -27.59 8.88
CA ILE A 338 4.15 -27.40 9.25
C ILE A 338 3.68 -28.58 10.10
N SER A 339 3.10 -28.27 11.26
CA SER A 339 2.63 -29.25 12.24
C SER A 339 1.25 -29.82 11.89
N SER A 340 1.00 -31.08 12.26
CA SER A 340 -0.35 -31.63 12.23
C SER A 340 -1.26 -30.96 13.26
N GLY A 341 -2.56 -30.88 12.97
CA GLY A 341 -3.53 -30.19 13.82
C GLY A 341 -3.37 -28.67 13.89
N VAL A 342 -2.57 -28.08 13.00
CA VAL A 342 -2.37 -26.64 12.92
C VAL A 342 -2.87 -26.13 11.57
N SER A 343 -3.69 -25.07 11.61
CA SER A 343 -4.12 -24.30 10.44
C SER A 343 -3.57 -22.87 10.53
N THR A 344 -3.02 -22.40 9.42
CA THR A 344 -2.51 -21.04 9.23
C THR A 344 -2.97 -20.49 7.90
N HIS A 345 -4.11 -19.81 7.93
CA HIS A 345 -4.75 -19.21 6.75
C HIS A 345 -4.50 -17.69 6.68
N ASP A 346 -3.59 -17.17 7.50
CA ASP A 346 -3.10 -15.78 7.44
C ASP A 346 -1.60 -15.78 7.06
N PRO A 347 -1.20 -15.11 5.97
CA PRO A 347 0.21 -14.92 5.63
C PRO A 347 1.05 -14.27 6.72
N GLY A 348 0.43 -13.44 7.56
CA GLY A 348 1.07 -12.75 8.66
C GLY A 348 1.79 -11.46 8.23
N PRO A 349 1.89 -10.47 9.13
CA PRO A 349 2.43 -9.15 8.81
C PRO A 349 3.90 -9.17 8.36
N VAL A 350 4.74 -10.09 8.85
CA VAL A 350 6.15 -10.20 8.45
C VAL A 350 6.29 -10.68 7.02
N THR A 351 5.54 -11.70 6.61
CA THR A 351 5.52 -12.20 5.23
C THR A 351 5.07 -11.11 4.27
N MET A 352 3.98 -10.40 4.63
CA MET A 352 3.47 -9.27 3.84
C MET A 352 4.47 -8.11 3.76
N GLY A 353 5.14 -7.79 4.87
CA GLY A 353 6.21 -6.80 4.89
C GLY A 353 7.38 -7.19 3.98
N LEU A 354 7.78 -8.47 4.01
CA LEU A 354 8.86 -8.98 3.17
C LEU A 354 8.52 -8.83 1.69
N LEU A 355 7.37 -9.34 1.27
CA LEU A 355 6.92 -9.22 -0.12
C LEU A 355 6.87 -7.75 -0.58
N LYS A 356 6.57 -6.81 0.34
CA LYS A 356 6.59 -5.36 0.07
C LYS A 356 7.97 -4.79 -0.14
N ASP A 357 8.94 -5.27 0.63
CA ASP A 357 10.34 -4.91 0.41
C ASP A 357 10.84 -5.43 -0.95
N LEU A 358 10.33 -6.57 -1.45
CA LEU A 358 10.64 -7.07 -2.80
C LEU A 358 10.05 -6.21 -3.93
N GLY A 359 9.02 -5.42 -3.63
CA GLY A 359 8.39 -4.50 -4.58
C GLY A 359 7.00 -4.91 -5.04
N TRP A 360 6.35 -5.92 -4.43
CA TRP A 360 4.96 -6.24 -4.78
C TRP A 360 4.07 -4.99 -4.67
N PRO A 361 3.22 -4.69 -5.67
CA PRO A 361 2.18 -3.71 -5.49
C PRO A 361 1.16 -4.24 -4.48
N TYR A 362 0.76 -3.40 -3.53
CA TYR A 362 -0.30 -3.76 -2.57
C TYR A 362 -1.59 -3.06 -2.94
N PRO A 363 -2.74 -3.66 -2.60
CA PRO A 363 -3.94 -2.88 -2.40
C PRO A 363 -3.61 -1.88 -1.30
N THR A 364 -3.32 -0.64 -1.70
CA THR A 364 -3.32 0.47 -0.75
C THR A 364 -4.68 0.38 -0.07
N PRO A 365 -4.76 0.25 1.27
CA PRO A 365 -5.99 0.60 1.95
C PRO A 365 -6.30 1.99 1.44
N SER A 366 -7.48 2.20 0.86
CA SER A 366 -7.92 3.50 0.36
C SER A 366 -7.57 4.58 1.39
N GLY A 367 -6.48 5.33 1.16
CA GLY A 367 -6.03 6.47 1.97
C GLY A 367 -6.16 6.39 3.50
N GLY A 368 -5.97 5.24 4.16
CA GLY A 368 -6.12 5.19 5.63
C GLY A 368 -5.00 5.96 6.33
N ALA A 369 -5.33 7.05 7.02
CA ALA A 369 -4.41 7.74 7.94
C ALA A 369 -3.89 6.75 9.01
N PRO A 370 -2.61 6.81 9.43
CA PRO A 370 -2.11 6.03 10.56
C PRO A 370 -2.99 6.22 11.80
N LEU A 371 -3.34 5.12 12.47
CA LEU A 371 -4.08 5.16 13.74
C LEU A 371 -3.09 5.45 14.86
N TYR A 372 -3.36 6.46 15.69
CA TYR A 372 -2.51 6.78 16.84
C TYR A 372 -3.26 6.52 18.14
N ALA A 373 -2.57 5.94 19.11
CA ALA A 373 -3.14 5.70 20.44
C ALA A 373 -2.12 6.11 21.52
N SER A 374 -2.62 6.74 22.58
CA SER A 374 -1.87 6.88 23.82
C SER A 374 -2.35 5.82 24.80
N PHE A 375 -1.41 5.09 25.38
CA PHE A 375 -1.71 4.12 26.44
C PHE A 375 -1.18 4.65 27.76
N ALA A 376 -2.02 4.63 28.81
CA ALA A 376 -1.66 5.13 30.12
C ALA A 376 -0.29 4.59 30.60
N ASN A 377 0.60 5.50 31.00
CA ASN A 377 1.98 5.21 31.44
C ASN A 377 2.87 4.54 30.38
N LYS A 378 2.48 4.57 29.10
CA LYS A 378 3.22 3.94 28.00
C LYS A 378 3.43 4.87 26.80
N GLY A 379 2.86 6.06 26.82
CA GLY A 379 3.05 7.12 25.85
C GLY A 379 2.29 6.90 24.54
N ILE A 380 2.73 7.59 23.48
CA ILE A 380 2.06 7.59 22.17
C ILE A 380 2.62 6.50 21.27
N TRP A 381 1.73 5.80 20.57
CA TRP A 381 2.02 4.74 19.62
C TRP A 381 1.29 5.00 18.29
N GLN A 382 1.89 4.53 17.20
CA GLN A 382 1.36 4.59 15.85
C GLN A 382 1.11 3.18 15.31
N TRP A 383 -0.07 2.95 14.75
CA TRP A 383 -0.48 1.75 14.04
C TRP A 383 -0.51 1.99 12.53
N THR A 384 0.30 1.24 11.79
CA THR A 384 0.44 1.38 10.33
C THR A 384 -0.31 0.31 9.54
N GLY A 385 -1.24 -0.40 10.18
CA GLY A 385 -1.94 -1.55 9.59
C GLY A 385 -1.24 -2.89 9.79
N SER A 386 -0.01 -2.90 10.32
CA SER A 386 0.79 -4.13 10.51
C SER A 386 1.46 -4.25 11.88
N GLY A 387 1.41 -3.21 12.72
CA GLY A 387 2.07 -3.21 14.04
C GLY A 387 2.01 -1.84 14.72
N TRP A 388 2.20 -1.84 16.05
CA TRP A 388 2.31 -0.62 16.86
C TRP A 388 3.79 -0.22 17.03
N THR A 389 4.13 1.01 16.64
CA THR A 389 5.45 1.61 16.89
C THR A 389 5.32 2.69 17.95
N LYS A 390 6.14 2.65 19.01
CA LYS A 390 6.15 3.71 20.03
C LYS A 390 6.81 4.96 19.47
N LEU A 391 6.12 6.09 19.54
CA LEU A 391 6.62 7.40 19.10
C LEU A 391 7.24 8.20 20.23
N THR A 392 6.68 8.11 21.43
CA THR A 392 7.23 8.74 22.64
C THR A 392 6.77 7.97 23.89
N PRO A 393 7.60 7.87 24.95
CA PRO A 393 7.15 7.36 26.25
C PRO A 393 6.22 8.32 27.00
N ASP A 394 6.15 9.59 26.59
CA ASP A 394 5.37 10.61 27.28
C ASP A 394 3.87 10.50 26.95
N ASN A 395 3.03 10.63 27.99
CA ASN A 395 1.58 10.63 27.81
C ASN A 395 1.10 12.05 27.54
N PRO A 396 0.40 12.28 26.43
CA PRO A 396 -0.19 13.58 26.13
C PRO A 396 -1.46 13.81 26.95
N ALA A 397 -1.72 15.07 27.29
CA ALA A 397 -2.99 15.56 27.80
C ALA A 397 -4.07 15.64 26.71
N GLY A 398 -3.67 15.69 25.44
CA GLY A 398 -4.57 15.61 24.29
C GLY A 398 -3.79 15.31 23.00
N MET A 399 -4.44 14.67 22.03
CA MET A 399 -3.85 14.35 20.73
C MET A 399 -4.85 14.64 19.62
N VAL A 400 -4.35 15.11 18.48
CA VAL A 400 -5.11 15.16 17.23
C VAL A 400 -4.23 14.71 16.08
N ALA A 401 -4.82 14.07 15.09
CA ALA A 401 -4.14 13.60 13.89
C ALA A 401 -4.97 13.92 12.65
N SER A 402 -4.30 14.09 11.52
CA SER A 402 -4.92 14.35 10.22
C SER A 402 -3.99 13.89 9.10
N GLY A 403 -4.44 12.92 8.31
CA GLY A 403 -3.58 12.22 7.36
C GLY A 403 -2.32 11.69 8.06
N THR A 404 -1.14 12.08 7.57
CA THR A 404 0.14 11.70 8.18
C THR A 404 0.60 12.62 9.32
N ASN A 405 -0.08 13.75 9.57
CA ASN A 405 0.29 14.67 10.64
C ASN A 405 -0.26 14.20 11.99
N LEU A 406 0.59 14.18 13.01
CA LEU A 406 0.22 13.93 14.40
C LEU A 406 0.67 15.10 15.28
N TYR A 407 -0.21 15.52 16.19
CA TYR A 407 0.06 16.56 17.17
C TYR A 407 -0.27 16.05 18.58
N GLY A 408 0.66 16.28 19.51
CA GLY A 408 0.53 15.93 20.92
C GLY A 408 0.63 17.16 21.80
N ASN A 409 -0.32 17.31 22.72
CA ASN A 409 -0.29 18.31 23.79
C ASN A 409 0.22 17.64 25.06
N PHE A 410 1.34 18.09 25.61
CA PHE A 410 1.97 17.49 26.80
C PHE A 410 1.93 18.46 27.97
N THR A 411 1.36 18.06 29.11
CA THR A 411 1.21 18.93 30.28
C THR A 411 2.52 19.63 30.67
N GLY A 412 2.49 20.96 30.76
CA GLY A 412 3.65 21.80 31.07
C GLY A 412 4.64 22.00 29.90
N ASN A 413 4.38 21.41 28.74
CA ASN A 413 5.27 21.40 27.58
C ASN A 413 4.61 21.81 26.27
N GLY A 414 3.32 22.16 26.29
CA GLY A 414 2.55 22.64 25.14
C GLY A 414 2.39 21.64 24.00
N ILE A 415 2.22 22.17 22.78
CA ILE A 415 1.90 21.40 21.57
C ILE A 415 3.18 21.06 20.80
N TRP A 416 3.29 19.80 20.40
CA TRP A 416 4.36 19.28 19.55
C TRP A 416 3.77 18.60 18.32
N LYS A 417 4.50 18.69 17.19
CA LYS A 417 4.20 18.01 15.93
C LYS A 417 5.17 16.86 15.71
N TRP A 418 4.67 15.69 15.37
CA TRP A 418 5.48 14.59 14.86
C TRP A 418 5.85 14.83 13.39
N THR A 419 7.15 14.77 13.06
CA THR A 419 7.68 14.99 11.70
C THR A 419 7.83 13.71 10.89
N GLY A 420 7.51 12.55 11.48
CA GLY A 420 7.82 11.22 10.92
C GLY A 420 9.07 10.59 11.52
N SER A 421 9.98 11.39 12.07
CA SER A 421 11.19 10.92 12.76
C SER A 421 11.38 11.54 14.14
N ASP A 422 10.92 12.78 14.34
CA ASP A 422 11.16 13.55 15.55
C ASP A 422 9.92 14.38 15.95
N TRP A 423 9.94 14.87 17.19
CA TRP A 423 8.94 15.82 17.68
C TRP A 423 9.48 17.25 17.61
N THR A 424 8.74 18.13 16.94
CA THR A 424 9.02 19.57 16.89
C THR A 424 8.02 20.33 17.75
N LYS A 425 8.50 21.08 18.74
CA LYS A 425 7.65 21.93 19.58
C LYS A 425 7.07 23.08 18.74
N LEU A 426 5.75 23.22 18.74
CA LEU A 426 5.04 24.31 18.07
C LEU A 426 4.76 25.48 19.01
N THR A 427 4.46 25.21 20.27
CA THR A 427 4.25 26.22 21.32
C THR A 427 4.51 25.63 22.69
N PRO A 428 5.04 26.41 23.67
CA PRO A 428 5.08 25.99 25.07
C PRO A 428 3.72 25.97 25.76
N ASP A 429 2.71 26.65 25.19
CA ASP A 429 1.40 26.78 25.81
C ASP A 429 0.55 25.52 25.64
N ASN A 430 -0.14 25.12 26.70
CA ASN A 430 -1.03 23.97 26.69
C ASN A 430 -2.45 24.40 26.28
N PRO A 431 -3.00 23.92 25.15
CA PRO A 431 -4.40 24.13 24.82
C PRO A 431 -5.32 23.31 25.74
N THR A 432 -6.55 23.80 25.93
CA THR A 432 -7.65 23.04 26.53
C THR A 432 -8.28 22.06 25.55
N GLU A 433 -8.17 22.34 24.24
CA GLU A 433 -8.68 21.49 23.18
C GLU A 433 -7.87 21.70 21.90
N MET A 434 -7.78 20.68 21.04
CA MET A 434 -7.16 20.77 19.72
C MET A 434 -8.08 20.19 18.65
N ALA A 435 -7.96 20.69 17.42
CA ALA A 435 -8.59 20.10 16.24
C ALA A 435 -7.60 20.13 15.07
N ALA A 436 -7.58 19.10 14.22
CA ALA A 436 -6.71 19.04 13.05
C ALA A 436 -7.47 18.53 11.84
N SER A 437 -7.15 19.05 10.65
CA SER A 437 -7.74 18.62 9.38
C SER A 437 -6.88 19.04 8.19
N GLY A 438 -6.61 18.12 7.26
CA GLY A 438 -5.55 18.24 6.26
C GLY A 438 -4.21 18.66 6.89
N THR A 439 -3.71 19.82 6.46
CA THR A 439 -2.49 20.48 7.00
C THR A 439 -2.79 21.49 8.13
N ASN A 440 -4.06 21.74 8.44
CA ASN A 440 -4.46 22.71 9.46
C ASN A 440 -4.39 22.10 10.87
N LEU A 441 -3.94 22.92 11.82
CA LEU A 441 -3.99 22.64 13.26
C LEU A 441 -4.59 23.85 13.96
N TYR A 442 -5.50 23.58 14.90
CA TYR A 442 -6.15 24.56 15.74
C TYR A 442 -5.96 24.21 17.21
N GLY A 443 -5.75 25.22 18.05
CA GLY A 443 -5.64 25.11 19.49
C GLY A 443 -6.55 26.13 20.17
N ASN A 444 -7.33 25.68 21.15
CA ASN A 444 -8.07 26.56 22.06
C ASN A 444 -7.25 26.75 23.34
N PHE A 445 -6.97 27.99 23.73
CA PHE A 445 -6.13 28.30 24.88
C PHE A 445 -6.94 29.09 25.91
N THR A 446 -6.92 28.65 27.16
CA THR A 446 -7.71 29.26 28.25
C THR A 446 -7.53 30.78 28.29
N GLY A 447 -8.64 31.50 28.15
CA GLY A 447 -8.67 32.97 28.19
C GLY A 447 -8.16 33.67 26.93
N ASN A 448 -7.67 32.92 25.94
CA ASN A 448 -7.12 33.43 24.68
C ASN A 448 -7.85 32.88 23.44
N GLY A 449 -8.79 31.95 23.60
CA GLY A 449 -9.68 31.48 22.54
C GLY A 449 -8.97 30.61 21.50
N ILE A 450 -9.49 30.62 20.27
CA ILE A 450 -9.06 29.73 19.20
C ILE A 450 -7.94 30.36 18.37
N TRP A 451 -6.87 29.59 18.16
CA TRP A 451 -5.74 29.95 17.30
C TRP A 451 -5.51 28.89 16.22
N LYS A 452 -5.01 29.31 15.06
CA LYS A 452 -4.62 28.44 13.93
C LYS A 452 -3.11 28.48 13.72
N TRP A 453 -2.50 27.32 13.53
CA TRP A 453 -1.11 27.20 13.11
C TRP A 453 -0.96 27.45 11.60
N THR A 454 -0.04 28.33 11.21
CA THR A 454 0.22 28.71 9.81
C THR A 454 1.38 27.95 9.15
N GLY A 455 2.07 27.09 9.91
CA GLY A 455 3.34 26.48 9.49
C GLY A 455 4.57 27.17 10.07
N SER A 456 4.49 28.47 10.36
CA SER A 456 5.58 29.27 10.93
C SER A 456 5.20 30.02 12.21
N GLY A 457 3.91 30.07 12.56
CA GLY A 457 3.42 30.72 13.78
C GLY A 457 1.94 30.45 14.03
N TRP A 458 1.39 31.08 15.07
CA TRP A 458 -0.01 31.00 15.42
C TRP A 458 -0.72 32.33 15.11
N ILE A 459 -1.92 32.25 14.54
CA ILE A 459 -2.82 33.39 14.34
C ILE A 459 -4.09 33.18 15.16
N GLN A 460 -4.53 34.21 15.89
CA GLN A 460 -5.76 34.16 16.66
C GLN A 460 -6.95 34.26 15.70
N LEU A 461 -7.90 33.33 15.80
CA LEU A 461 -9.15 33.36 15.04
C LEU A 461 -10.28 34.00 15.85
N THR A 462 -10.28 33.82 17.17
CA THR A 462 -11.22 34.48 18.08
C THR A 462 -10.66 34.50 19.51
N PRO A 463 -10.92 35.55 20.32
CA PRO A 463 -10.62 35.54 21.75
C PRO A 463 -11.57 34.64 22.57
N ASP A 464 -12.71 34.26 22.00
CA ASP A 464 -13.71 33.45 22.69
C ASP A 464 -13.28 31.99 22.77
N ASN A 465 -13.55 31.36 23.92
CA ASN A 465 -13.19 29.97 24.18
C ASN A 465 -14.40 29.07 23.89
N PRO A 466 -14.34 28.16 22.91
CA PRO A 466 -15.40 27.19 22.70
C PRO A 466 -15.43 26.15 23.84
N ALA A 467 -16.61 25.57 24.05
CA ALA A 467 -16.83 24.38 24.87
C ALA A 467 -16.41 23.09 24.15
N SER A 468 -16.52 23.07 22.81
CA SER A 468 -15.97 22.02 21.96
C SER A 468 -15.65 22.54 20.56
N MET A 469 -14.67 21.95 19.87
CA MET A 469 -14.35 22.28 18.48
C MET A 469 -13.99 21.06 17.64
N VAL A 470 -14.37 21.10 16.36
CA VAL A 470 -14.09 20.03 15.38
C VAL A 470 -13.67 20.64 14.05
N ALA A 471 -12.82 19.93 13.30
CA ALA A 471 -12.34 20.36 11.98
C ALA A 471 -12.49 19.24 10.96
N SER A 472 -12.76 19.59 9.70
CA SER A 472 -12.89 18.65 8.57
C SER A 472 -12.69 19.39 7.24
N GLY A 473 -11.86 18.86 6.34
CA GLY A 473 -11.32 19.62 5.20
C GLY A 473 -10.73 20.97 5.62
N THR A 474 -11.25 22.06 5.06
CA THR A 474 -10.92 23.46 5.42
C THR A 474 -11.85 24.06 6.48
N ASN A 475 -12.88 23.32 6.90
CA ASN A 475 -13.89 23.80 7.82
C ASN A 475 -13.43 23.64 9.27
N LEU A 476 -13.65 24.69 10.08
CA LEU A 476 -13.53 24.66 11.53
C LEU A 476 -14.86 25.07 12.15
N TYR A 477 -15.31 24.29 13.13
CA TYR A 477 -16.54 24.54 13.86
C TYR A 477 -16.24 24.69 15.35
N GLY A 478 -16.84 25.69 15.99
CA GLY A 478 -16.74 25.95 17.42
C GLY A 478 -18.13 25.99 18.04
N ASN A 479 -18.31 25.27 19.15
CA ASN A 479 -19.50 25.34 19.99
C ASN A 479 -19.23 26.29 21.16
N PHE A 480 -19.87 27.45 21.20
CA PHE A 480 -19.63 28.47 22.22
C PHE A 480 -20.78 28.48 23.21
N THR A 481 -20.49 28.26 24.50
CA THR A 481 -21.51 28.15 25.55
C THR A 481 -22.48 29.34 25.52
N GLY A 482 -23.79 29.05 25.39
CA GLY A 482 -24.85 30.05 25.30
C GLY A 482 -25.07 30.65 23.91
N ASN A 483 -24.21 30.37 22.94
CA ASN A 483 -24.23 30.93 21.58
C ASN A 483 -24.27 29.86 20.47
N GLY A 484 -24.37 28.58 20.83
CA GLY A 484 -24.48 27.47 19.87
C GLY A 484 -23.26 27.23 18.99
N ILE A 485 -23.50 26.69 17.79
CA ILE A 485 -22.46 26.25 16.85
C ILE A 485 -22.16 27.32 15.82
N TRP A 486 -20.88 27.62 15.63
CA TRP A 486 -20.37 28.57 14.64
C TRP A 486 -19.38 27.90 13.71
N LYS A 487 -19.34 28.34 12.45
CA LYS A 487 -18.39 27.89 11.41
C LYS A 487 -17.44 29.04 11.05
N TRP A 488 -16.15 28.75 11.01
CA TRP A 488 -15.15 29.67 10.46
C TRP A 488 -15.18 29.65 8.93
N THR A 489 -15.28 30.81 8.30
CA THR A 489 -15.35 30.97 6.83
C THR A 489 -13.98 31.15 6.18
N GLY A 490 -12.93 31.31 6.97
CA GLY A 490 -11.61 31.76 6.51
C GLY A 490 -11.30 33.20 6.91
N SER A 491 -12.33 34.04 7.07
CA SER A 491 -12.21 35.44 7.52
C SER A 491 -13.07 35.76 8.74
N ASP A 492 -14.23 35.12 8.88
CA ASP A 492 -15.25 35.43 9.88
C ASP A 492 -15.90 34.17 10.44
N TRP A 493 -16.64 34.32 11.54
CA TRP A 493 -17.48 33.27 12.10
C TRP A 493 -18.94 33.48 11.71
N ILE A 494 -19.59 32.43 11.22
CA ILE A 494 -21.05 32.42 10.96
C ILE A 494 -21.73 31.44 11.91
N GLN A 495 -22.83 31.87 12.52
CA GLN A 495 -23.63 31.01 13.40
C GLN A 495 -24.44 30.03 12.55
N LEU A 496 -24.29 28.74 12.81
CA LEU A 496 -25.08 27.69 12.18
C LEU A 496 -26.35 27.35 12.97
N THR A 497 -26.29 27.47 14.29
CA THR A 497 -27.44 27.32 15.18
C THR A 497 -27.17 28.00 16.52
N PRO A 498 -28.17 28.61 17.19
CA PRO A 498 -28.04 29.10 18.56
C PRO A 498 -27.99 27.97 19.60
N ASP A 499 -28.37 26.74 19.24
CA ASP A 499 -28.40 25.62 20.16
C ASP A 499 -27.00 25.05 20.42
N ASN A 500 -26.70 24.75 21.68
CA ASN A 500 -25.44 24.13 22.08
C ASN A 500 -25.55 22.59 22.05
N PRO A 501 -24.77 21.89 21.21
CA PRO A 501 -24.70 20.44 21.27
C PRO A 501 -23.91 19.95 22.50
N ALA A 502 -24.25 18.76 22.97
CA ALA A 502 -23.48 18.02 23.97
C ALA A 502 -22.20 17.41 23.38
N SER A 503 -22.21 17.04 22.10
CA SER A 503 -21.03 16.58 21.37
C SER A 503 -21.15 16.85 19.88
N MET A 504 -20.00 17.02 19.21
CA MET A 504 -19.90 17.26 17.78
C MET A 504 -18.85 16.35 17.14
N VAL A 505 -19.08 15.97 15.88
CA VAL A 505 -18.09 15.32 15.00
C VAL A 505 -18.27 15.83 13.58
N ALA A 506 -17.21 15.84 12.77
CA ALA A 506 -17.25 16.28 11.37
C ALA A 506 -16.46 15.33 10.47
N SER A 507 -16.88 15.21 9.21
CA SER A 507 -16.19 14.43 8.16
C SER A 507 -16.64 14.92 6.78
N GLY A 508 -15.68 15.21 5.89
CA GLY A 508 -15.92 15.92 4.65
C GLY A 508 -16.67 17.25 4.86
N THR A 509 -17.81 17.42 4.19
CA THR A 509 -18.69 18.60 4.33
C THR A 509 -19.73 18.46 5.45
N ASN A 510 -19.83 17.28 6.07
CA ASN A 510 -20.85 17.01 7.08
C ASN A 510 -20.38 17.40 8.48
N LEU A 511 -21.24 18.08 9.22
CA LEU A 511 -21.11 18.30 10.65
C LEU A 511 -22.27 17.62 11.37
N TYR A 512 -21.99 16.84 12.40
CA TYR A 512 -22.99 16.19 13.22
C TYR A 512 -22.98 16.79 14.62
N GLY A 513 -24.15 17.17 15.13
CA GLY A 513 -24.36 17.66 16.48
C GLY A 513 -25.33 16.76 17.22
N ASN A 514 -24.95 16.32 18.42
CA ASN A 514 -25.88 15.69 19.35
C ASN A 514 -26.40 16.74 20.34
N PHE A 515 -27.70 16.97 20.34
CA PHE A 515 -28.36 17.97 21.20
C PHE A 515 -29.14 17.26 22.29
N THR A 516 -28.82 17.56 23.55
CA THR A 516 -29.44 16.89 24.71
C THR A 516 -30.97 16.93 24.63
N GLY A 517 -31.60 15.74 24.63
CA GLY A 517 -33.05 15.57 24.54
C GLY A 517 -33.62 15.70 23.12
N ASN A 518 -32.81 16.09 22.14
CA ASN A 518 -33.21 16.26 20.75
C ASN A 518 -32.48 15.35 19.76
N GLY A 519 -31.46 14.61 20.22
CA GLY A 519 -30.77 13.57 19.46
C GLY A 519 -29.77 14.13 18.46
N ILE A 520 -29.47 13.33 17.42
CA ILE A 520 -28.41 13.63 16.45
C ILE A 520 -28.98 14.35 15.24
N TRP A 521 -28.33 15.44 14.86
CA TRP A 521 -28.62 16.21 13.66
C TRP A 521 -27.37 16.30 12.77
N GLN A 522 -27.59 16.34 11.46
CA GLN A 522 -26.57 16.50 10.43
C GLN A 522 -26.74 17.84 9.73
N TRP A 523 -25.65 18.58 9.59
CA TRP A 523 -25.51 19.75 8.75
C TRP A 523 -24.76 19.36 7.48
N THR A 524 -25.36 19.60 6.31
CA THR A 524 -24.80 19.26 4.98
C THR A 524 -24.20 20.47 4.25
N GLY A 525 -24.01 21.59 4.94
CA GLY A 525 -23.54 22.85 4.35
C GLY A 525 -24.65 23.89 4.13
N SER A 526 -25.92 23.46 4.08
CA SER A 526 -27.07 24.35 3.82
C SER A 526 -28.22 24.22 4.82
N ALA A 527 -28.43 23.04 5.41
CA ALA A 527 -29.52 22.81 6.34
C ALA A 527 -29.17 21.75 7.39
N TRP A 528 -29.81 21.86 8.56
CA TRP A 528 -29.80 20.82 9.60
C TRP A 528 -30.93 19.82 9.34
N THR A 529 -30.61 18.52 9.38
CA THR A 529 -31.58 17.43 9.30
C THR A 529 -31.42 16.51 10.49
N LYS A 530 -32.54 16.20 11.17
CA LYS A 530 -32.54 15.27 12.29
C LYS A 530 -32.36 13.84 11.79
N LEU A 531 -31.33 13.15 12.26
CA LEU A 531 -31.08 11.75 11.90
C LEU A 531 -31.78 10.78 12.85
N THR A 532 -31.81 11.10 14.14
CA THR A 532 -32.46 10.28 15.17
C THR A 532 -32.82 11.13 16.39
N PRO A 533 -33.92 10.84 17.10
CA PRO A 533 -34.21 11.45 18.40
C PRO A 533 -33.31 10.93 19.54
N ASP A 534 -32.59 9.84 19.32
CA ASP A 534 -31.81 9.19 20.37
C ASP A 534 -30.50 9.93 20.65
N ASN A 535 -30.13 9.99 21.92
CA ASN A 535 -28.91 10.64 22.37
C ASN A 535 -27.80 9.59 22.56
N PRO A 536 -26.68 9.70 21.83
CA PRO A 536 -25.56 8.78 21.98
C PRO A 536 -24.69 9.09 23.19
N THR A 537 -23.94 8.08 23.63
CA THR A 537 -22.85 8.23 24.61
C THR A 537 -21.57 8.73 23.95
N SER A 538 -21.34 8.39 22.67
CA SER A 538 -20.21 8.89 21.88
C SER A 538 -20.48 8.81 20.38
N MET A 539 -19.85 9.68 19.60
CA MET A 539 -19.94 9.71 18.13
C MET A 539 -18.54 9.76 17.52
N ALA A 540 -18.37 9.23 16.31
CA ALA A 540 -17.19 9.36 15.47
C ALA A 540 -17.60 9.41 13.99
N ALA A 541 -16.91 10.15 13.14
CA ALA A 541 -17.23 10.26 11.71
C ALA A 541 -15.98 10.02 10.85
N SER A 542 -16.14 9.33 9.72
CA SER A 542 -15.06 9.04 8.77
C SER A 542 -15.61 8.82 7.36
N GLY A 543 -15.09 9.56 6.38
CA GLY A 543 -15.63 9.56 5.02
C GLY A 543 -17.11 9.94 5.00
N SER A 544 -17.96 9.10 4.41
CA SER A 544 -19.42 9.28 4.38
C SER A 544 -20.16 8.66 5.57
N ASN A 545 -19.45 8.04 6.52
CA ASN A 545 -20.06 7.30 7.61
C ASN A 545 -20.01 8.06 8.93
N LEU A 546 -21.11 7.99 9.68
CA LEU A 546 -21.20 8.36 11.09
C LEU A 546 -21.36 7.10 11.93
N TYR A 547 -20.46 6.88 12.88
CA TYR A 547 -20.51 5.80 13.86
C TYR A 547 -20.96 6.36 15.20
N VAL A 548 -21.92 5.67 15.82
CA VAL A 548 -22.61 6.15 17.00
C VAL A 548 -22.73 5.04 18.01
N ASN A 549 -22.29 5.30 19.24
CA ASN A 549 -22.53 4.42 20.37
C ASN A 549 -23.82 4.86 21.05
N PHE A 550 -24.88 4.07 20.90
CA PHE A 550 -26.09 4.20 21.69
C PHE A 550 -26.02 3.25 22.91
N PRO A 551 -26.92 3.38 23.89
CA PRO A 551 -27.01 2.41 24.98
C PRO A 551 -27.23 0.95 24.52
N THR A 552 -27.64 0.75 23.27
CA THR A 552 -27.87 -0.56 22.64
C THR A 552 -26.68 -1.05 21.80
N GLY A 553 -25.53 -0.38 21.84
CA GLY A 553 -24.32 -0.75 21.12
C GLY A 553 -23.94 0.24 20.01
N ILE A 554 -23.02 -0.18 19.13
CA ILE A 554 -22.52 0.65 18.04
C ILE A 554 -23.40 0.51 16.80
N TRP A 555 -23.79 1.65 16.24
CA TRP A 555 -24.53 1.77 15.01
C TRP A 555 -23.76 2.63 14.00
N GLN A 556 -23.92 2.30 12.72
CA GLN A 556 -23.39 3.06 11.60
C GLN A 556 -24.53 3.69 10.82
N TRP A 557 -24.40 4.98 10.53
CA TRP A 557 -25.15 5.69 9.51
C TRP A 557 -24.26 5.88 8.29
N ASN A 558 -24.68 5.35 7.14
CA ASN A 558 -23.91 5.43 5.88
C ASN A 558 -24.34 6.58 4.95
N GLY A 559 -25.16 7.51 5.45
CA GLY A 559 -25.80 8.57 4.66
C GLY A 559 -27.26 8.30 4.30
N SER A 560 -27.72 7.05 4.41
CA SER A 560 -29.10 6.67 4.06
C SER A 560 -29.78 5.75 5.06
N VAL A 561 -29.04 4.80 5.65
CA VAL A 561 -29.59 3.79 6.57
C VAL A 561 -28.73 3.65 7.82
N TRP A 562 -29.40 3.35 8.94
CA TRP A 562 -28.77 2.90 10.17
C TRP A 562 -28.56 1.39 10.15
N SER A 563 -27.40 0.92 10.58
CA SER A 563 -27.09 -0.50 10.74
C SER A 563 -26.35 -0.74 12.04
N GLN A 564 -26.83 -1.67 12.86
CA GLN A 564 -26.15 -2.05 14.09
C GLN A 564 -24.91 -2.88 13.75
N LEU A 565 -23.74 -2.43 14.21
CA LEU A 565 -22.48 -3.13 14.00
C LEU A 565 -22.19 -4.13 15.11
N THR A 566 -22.49 -3.75 16.35
CA THR A 566 -22.34 -4.62 17.53
C THR A 566 -23.26 -4.16 18.65
N PRO A 567 -23.78 -5.08 19.50
CA PRO A 567 -24.46 -4.71 20.73
C PRO A 567 -23.53 -4.18 21.84
N ASP A 568 -22.20 -4.29 21.68
CA ASP A 568 -21.22 -3.91 22.71
C ASP A 568 -20.83 -2.42 22.65
N SER A 569 -20.66 -1.77 23.81
CA SER A 569 -20.36 -0.32 23.90
C SER A 569 -18.87 -0.03 24.23
N PRO A 570 -18.16 0.78 23.41
CA PRO A 570 -16.78 1.19 23.67
C PRO A 570 -16.64 2.39 24.62
N ALA A 571 -15.46 2.55 25.24
CA ALA A 571 -15.15 3.61 26.21
C ALA A 571 -14.66 4.94 25.60
N ILE A 572 -13.90 4.91 24.49
CA ILE A 572 -13.50 6.08 23.69
C ILE A 572 -13.42 5.63 22.22
N MET A 573 -13.93 6.45 21.29
CA MET A 573 -13.75 6.25 19.85
C MET A 573 -13.07 7.48 19.24
N ALA A 574 -12.02 7.27 18.45
CA ALA A 574 -11.40 8.30 17.62
C ALA A 574 -11.00 7.68 16.28
N THR A 575 -11.39 8.29 15.17
CA THR A 575 -11.02 7.89 13.81
C THR A 575 -10.11 8.96 13.22
N GLY A 576 -9.06 8.56 12.51
CA GLY A 576 -8.30 9.49 11.67
C GLY A 576 -9.12 9.77 10.42
N ASP A 577 -9.43 11.03 10.15
CA ASP A 577 -10.08 11.39 8.88
C ASP A 577 -9.09 11.12 7.73
N SER A 578 -9.48 10.21 6.84
CA SER A 578 -8.75 9.85 5.62
C SER A 578 -9.00 10.86 4.50
N ASP A 579 -9.02 12.16 4.83
CA ASP A 579 -9.31 13.25 3.90
C ASP A 579 -8.08 13.59 3.02
N THR A 580 -7.34 12.56 2.60
CA THR A 580 -6.32 12.67 1.54
C THR A 580 -6.94 12.58 0.14
N GLN A 581 -8.27 12.50 0.03
CA GLN A 581 -8.95 12.68 -1.24
C GLN A 581 -9.14 14.20 -1.43
N LEU A 582 -8.60 14.79 -2.50
CA LEU A 582 -9.00 16.15 -2.93
C LEU A 582 -10.42 16.11 -3.54
N GLY A 583 -11.35 15.54 -2.78
CA GLY A 583 -12.68 15.14 -3.18
C GLY A 583 -13.78 16.11 -2.75
N VAL A 584 -13.46 17.39 -2.52
CA VAL A 584 -14.45 18.42 -2.15
C VAL A 584 -14.22 19.68 -3.00
N LEU A 585 -15.29 20.18 -3.65
CA LEU A 585 -15.32 21.40 -4.47
C LEU A 585 -14.79 22.64 -3.72
N ASP A 586 -14.85 22.61 -2.39
CA ASP A 586 -14.47 23.74 -1.52
C ASP A 586 -13.00 24.18 -1.68
N ASN A 587 -12.11 23.29 -2.16
CA ASN A 587 -10.71 23.62 -2.44
C ASN A 587 -10.44 24.05 -3.89
N TRP A 588 -11.45 23.98 -4.76
CA TRP A 588 -11.33 24.29 -6.18
C TRP A 588 -12.15 25.54 -6.55
N GLU A 589 -11.51 26.50 -7.19
CA GLU A 589 -12.16 27.62 -7.85
C GLU A 589 -12.67 27.22 -9.22
N GLN A 590 -13.96 27.41 -9.48
CA GLN A 590 -14.49 27.36 -10.85
C GLN A 590 -14.14 28.66 -11.55
N LEU A 591 -13.43 28.56 -12.67
CA LEU A 591 -13.00 29.71 -13.46
C LEU A 591 -13.84 29.82 -14.74
N ALA A 592 -14.10 28.68 -15.38
CA ALA A 592 -14.92 28.60 -16.57
C ALA A 592 -15.68 27.26 -16.63
N GLY A 593 -16.90 27.33 -17.14
CA GLY A 593 -17.83 26.20 -17.17
C GLY A 593 -18.53 25.99 -15.83
N VAL A 594 -19.62 25.24 -15.87
CA VAL A 594 -20.33 24.82 -14.66
C VAL A 594 -19.75 23.49 -14.22
N TRP A 595 -19.20 23.46 -13.00
CA TRP A 595 -18.72 22.24 -12.37
C TRP A 595 -19.62 21.85 -11.21
N THR A 596 -19.98 20.57 -11.16
CA THR A 596 -20.83 19.96 -10.14
C THR A 596 -20.11 18.78 -9.50
N SER A 597 -20.57 18.36 -8.33
CA SER A 597 -20.07 17.15 -7.67
C SER A 597 -21.26 16.27 -7.27
N ASP A 598 -21.10 14.96 -7.44
CA ASP A 598 -22.04 13.93 -6.99
C ASP A 598 -21.56 13.22 -5.71
N GLY A 599 -20.48 13.71 -5.09
CA GLY A 599 -19.83 13.10 -3.93
C GLY A 599 -18.81 12.00 -4.27
N THR A 600 -18.76 11.53 -5.52
CA THR A 600 -17.77 10.57 -6.04
C THR A 600 -16.87 11.17 -7.12
N ASN A 601 -17.43 12.03 -7.97
CA ASN A 601 -16.76 12.69 -9.07
C ASN A 601 -17.06 14.20 -9.04
N PHE A 602 -16.11 14.97 -9.57
CA PHE A 602 -16.32 16.34 -10.02
C PHE A 602 -16.53 16.32 -11.51
N SER A 603 -17.58 16.97 -11.99
CA SER A 603 -17.92 16.91 -13.41
C SER A 603 -18.29 18.25 -14.00
N THR A 604 -18.02 18.41 -15.28
CA THR A 604 -18.55 19.50 -16.10
C THR A 604 -19.04 18.93 -17.43
N ASN A 605 -20.01 19.61 -18.02
CA ASN A 605 -20.45 19.34 -19.40
C ASN A 605 -19.57 20.06 -20.44
N GLY A 606 -18.53 20.77 -19.97
CA GLY A 606 -17.72 21.68 -20.79
C GLY A 606 -18.44 22.97 -21.14
N LEU A 607 -17.85 23.75 -22.03
CA LEU A 607 -18.44 24.94 -22.63
C LEU A 607 -18.31 24.84 -24.15
N ASP A 608 -19.41 25.02 -24.86
CA ASP A 608 -19.45 24.88 -26.32
C ASP A 608 -18.56 25.94 -27.00
N GLY A 609 -17.48 25.48 -27.64
CA GLY A 609 -16.47 26.34 -28.28
C GLY A 609 -15.40 26.92 -27.34
N PHE A 610 -15.36 26.53 -26.06
CA PHE A 610 -14.46 27.12 -25.06
C PHE A 610 -13.87 26.07 -24.11
N PHE A 611 -12.85 26.47 -23.35
CA PHE A 611 -12.36 25.66 -22.23
C PHE A 611 -13.26 25.83 -20.99
N ALA A 612 -13.51 24.72 -20.31
CA ALA A 612 -13.98 24.73 -18.93
C ALA A 612 -12.77 24.44 -18.03
N SER A 613 -12.59 25.20 -16.95
CA SER A 613 -11.43 25.09 -16.07
C SER A 613 -11.74 25.36 -14.60
N ILE A 614 -10.97 24.68 -13.75
CA ILE A 614 -10.93 24.87 -12.30
C ILE A 614 -9.48 25.08 -11.83
N SER A 615 -9.27 25.89 -10.80
CA SER A 615 -7.96 26.03 -10.11
C SER A 615 -8.02 25.59 -8.68
N TYR A 616 -6.90 25.18 -8.10
CA TYR A 616 -6.81 24.88 -6.68
C TYR A 616 -6.52 26.16 -5.87
N LYS A 617 -7.43 26.54 -4.95
CA LYS A 617 -7.41 27.83 -4.21
C LYS A 617 -6.38 27.86 -3.06
N PRO A 618 -5.86 29.06 -2.74
CA PRO A 618 -4.96 29.89 -3.53
C PRO A 618 -3.50 29.48 -3.28
N THR A 619 -3.22 28.17 -3.23
CA THR A 619 -1.87 27.67 -2.96
C THR A 619 -1.05 27.70 -4.24
N THR A 620 0.06 28.44 -4.23
CA THR A 620 1.06 28.37 -5.31
C THR A 620 2.10 27.30 -4.99
N PHE A 621 2.59 26.64 -6.02
CA PHE A 621 3.56 25.56 -5.92
C PHE A 621 4.77 25.89 -6.77
N SER A 622 5.96 25.84 -6.15
CA SER A 622 7.23 25.81 -6.89
C SER A 622 7.51 24.39 -7.37
N ASP A 623 7.66 23.44 -6.45
CA ASP A 623 7.78 22.02 -6.76
C ASP A 623 6.50 21.28 -6.41
N VAL A 624 6.00 20.48 -7.35
CA VAL A 624 4.73 19.76 -7.20
C VAL A 624 4.74 18.45 -7.97
N ASP A 625 4.20 17.42 -7.35
CA ASP A 625 3.76 16.20 -8.02
C ASP A 625 2.24 16.19 -8.00
N PHE A 626 1.63 16.41 -9.16
CA PHE A 626 0.18 16.55 -9.31
C PHE A 626 -0.36 15.39 -10.14
N THR A 627 -1.27 14.62 -9.56
CA THR A 627 -1.93 13.49 -10.24
C THR A 627 -3.43 13.64 -10.21
N ALA A 628 -4.10 13.41 -11.34
CA ALA A 628 -5.56 13.36 -11.45
C ALA A 628 -6.04 12.17 -12.27
N ARG A 629 -7.14 11.55 -11.83
CA ARG A 629 -7.84 10.47 -12.56
C ARG A 629 -9.06 11.06 -13.27
N LEU A 630 -9.00 11.00 -14.60
CA LEU A 630 -9.86 11.74 -15.52
C LEU A 630 -10.62 10.78 -16.44
N TYR A 631 -11.89 11.08 -16.70
CA TYR A 631 -12.74 10.37 -17.64
C TYR A 631 -13.53 11.36 -18.47
N ARG A 632 -13.72 11.07 -19.75
CA ARG A 632 -14.59 11.86 -20.59
C ARG A 632 -15.56 10.95 -21.33
N ASP A 633 -16.84 11.20 -21.12
CA ASP A 633 -17.89 10.73 -22.00
C ASP A 633 -17.96 11.71 -23.17
N SER A 634 -17.71 11.26 -24.40
CA SER A 634 -17.88 12.07 -25.61
C SER A 634 -17.86 11.20 -26.86
N SER A 635 -18.70 11.55 -27.83
CA SER A 635 -18.64 10.99 -29.18
C SER A 635 -17.48 11.57 -30.01
N ILE A 636 -16.86 12.66 -29.56
CA ILE A 636 -15.76 13.34 -30.24
C ILE A 636 -14.47 13.09 -29.46
N THR A 637 -13.57 12.30 -30.03
CA THR A 637 -12.37 11.82 -29.33
C THR A 637 -11.17 12.76 -29.44
N GLY A 638 -11.20 13.71 -30.39
CA GLY A 638 -10.09 14.61 -30.70
C GLY A 638 -9.95 15.83 -29.79
N TYR A 639 -10.79 15.99 -28.77
CA TYR A 639 -10.76 17.16 -27.88
C TYR A 639 -9.86 16.98 -26.66
N ALA A 640 -9.15 18.06 -26.32
CA ALA A 640 -8.20 18.09 -25.22
C ALA A 640 -8.86 18.03 -23.83
N ASN A 641 -8.20 17.29 -22.94
CA ASN A 641 -8.37 17.27 -21.49
C ASN A 641 -7.00 17.54 -20.87
N SER A 642 -6.92 18.22 -19.73
CA SER A 642 -5.65 18.86 -19.37
C SER A 642 -5.44 19.15 -17.89
N LEU A 643 -4.16 19.20 -17.51
CA LEU A 643 -3.66 19.70 -16.22
C LEU A 643 -2.86 20.99 -16.41
N TYR A 644 -3.07 21.97 -15.54
CA TYR A 644 -2.20 23.14 -15.40
C TYR A 644 -1.19 22.93 -14.28
N LEU A 645 0.05 23.34 -14.54
CA LEU A 645 1.11 23.47 -13.55
C LEU A 645 1.63 24.90 -13.53
N ARG A 646 1.94 25.40 -12.33
CA ARG A 646 2.56 26.72 -12.09
C ARG A 646 1.85 27.86 -12.84
N GLY A 647 0.53 27.76 -12.95
CA GLY A 647 -0.28 28.64 -13.75
C GLY A 647 -0.81 29.86 -13.00
N THR A 648 -1.39 30.79 -13.75
CA THR A 648 -2.12 31.93 -13.20
C THR A 648 -3.56 31.89 -13.75
N PRO A 649 -4.56 31.56 -12.93
CA PRO A 649 -5.91 31.23 -13.38
C PRO A 649 -6.75 32.41 -13.86
N ALA A 650 -6.37 33.64 -13.52
CA ALA A 650 -7.09 34.84 -13.96
C ALA A 650 -6.10 35.96 -14.30
N PRO A 651 -6.39 36.82 -15.29
CA PRO A 651 -7.55 36.75 -16.18
C PRO A 651 -7.44 35.60 -17.21
N LEU A 652 -8.58 35.01 -17.55
CA LEU A 652 -8.69 34.05 -18.66
C LEU A 652 -8.57 34.76 -20.01
N ASP A 653 -8.13 34.03 -21.03
CA ASP A 653 -8.11 34.53 -22.41
C ASP A 653 -9.50 34.46 -23.08
N ARG A 654 -9.57 34.82 -24.37
CA ARG A 654 -10.83 34.78 -25.15
C ARG A 654 -11.42 33.38 -25.35
N TYR A 655 -10.68 32.31 -25.00
CA TYR A 655 -11.11 30.91 -25.08
C TYR A 655 -11.34 30.26 -23.71
N ASN A 656 -11.31 31.05 -22.62
CA ASN A 656 -11.38 30.61 -21.22
C ASN A 656 -10.20 29.75 -20.74
N THR A 657 -9.04 29.95 -21.35
CA THR A 657 -7.78 29.25 -21.04
C THR A 657 -6.89 30.16 -20.19
N TRP A 658 -6.02 29.58 -19.36
CA TRP A 658 -5.13 30.38 -18.51
C TRP A 658 -4.04 31.02 -19.37
N ASN A 659 -3.73 32.29 -19.11
CA ASN A 659 -2.74 33.01 -19.91
C ASN A 659 -1.30 32.62 -19.57
N LYS A 660 -1.06 32.10 -18.36
CA LYS A 660 0.27 31.76 -17.85
C LYS A 660 0.26 30.37 -17.20
N GLY A 661 1.31 29.60 -17.44
CA GLY A 661 1.55 28.28 -16.84
C GLY A 661 2.12 27.27 -17.83
N TYR A 662 2.26 26.03 -17.37
CA TYR A 662 2.45 24.87 -18.24
C TYR A 662 1.16 24.08 -18.32
N LEU A 663 0.80 23.66 -19.52
CA LEU A 663 -0.42 22.95 -19.82
C LEU A 663 -0.07 21.58 -20.41
N PHE A 664 -0.44 20.52 -19.71
CA PHE A 664 -0.27 19.14 -20.17
C PHE A 664 -1.62 18.62 -20.63
N GLU A 665 -1.75 18.32 -21.92
CA GLU A 665 -3.01 17.90 -22.55
C GLU A 665 -2.95 16.46 -23.05
N TYR A 666 -4.10 15.78 -23.05
CA TYR A 666 -4.31 14.53 -23.77
C TYR A 666 -5.71 14.48 -24.41
N THR A 667 -5.87 13.65 -25.44
CA THR A 667 -7.14 13.42 -26.12
C THR A 667 -7.57 11.95 -26.01
N MET A 668 -8.87 11.70 -26.20
CA MET A 668 -9.39 10.34 -26.25
C MET A 668 -9.01 9.62 -27.56
N SER A 669 -8.39 10.31 -28.52
CA SER A 669 -7.86 9.73 -29.76
C SER A 669 -6.42 9.23 -29.64
N GLY A 670 -5.80 9.31 -28.46
CA GLY A 670 -4.47 8.74 -28.21
C GLY A 670 -3.31 9.72 -28.40
N TYR A 671 -3.56 11.03 -28.35
CA TYR A 671 -2.52 12.05 -28.49
C TYR A 671 -2.34 12.84 -27.19
N TYR A 672 -1.12 13.28 -26.91
CA TYR A 672 -0.80 14.22 -25.83
C TYR A 672 0.04 15.39 -26.34
N SER A 673 0.04 16.49 -25.60
CA SER A 673 0.88 17.67 -25.89
C SER A 673 1.25 18.42 -24.62
N VAL A 674 2.27 19.27 -24.70
CA VAL A 674 2.79 20.08 -23.60
C VAL A 674 3.03 21.49 -24.08
N TRP A 675 2.34 22.46 -23.49
CA TRP A 675 2.40 23.86 -23.88
C TRP A 675 2.88 24.74 -22.74
N ARG A 676 3.63 25.79 -23.07
CA ARG A 676 3.86 26.94 -22.20
C ARG A 676 2.92 28.06 -22.60
N CYS A 677 2.08 28.52 -21.68
CA CYS A 677 1.28 29.73 -21.85
C CYS A 677 2.13 30.95 -21.44
N ASN A 678 2.34 31.90 -22.37
CA ASN A 678 3.39 32.93 -22.25
C ASN A 678 3.00 34.19 -21.44
N GLY A 679 1.73 34.31 -21.03
CA GLY A 679 1.21 35.45 -20.28
C GLY A 679 0.62 36.57 -21.14
N ASP A 680 0.88 36.56 -22.45
CA ASP A 680 0.40 37.54 -23.44
C ASP A 680 -0.72 36.99 -24.35
N GLY A 681 -1.29 35.84 -23.99
CA GLY A 681 -2.28 35.11 -24.79
C GLY A 681 -1.69 34.16 -25.82
N THR A 682 -0.38 34.16 -26.04
CA THR A 682 0.30 33.21 -26.93
C THR A 682 0.72 31.93 -26.20
N VAL A 683 1.00 30.88 -26.97
CA VAL A 683 1.56 29.61 -26.48
C VAL A 683 2.82 29.21 -27.22
N THR A 684 3.64 28.42 -26.55
CA THR A 684 4.82 27.76 -27.14
C THR A 684 4.72 26.26 -26.89
N ALA A 685 4.80 25.45 -27.95
CA ALA A 685 4.92 23.99 -27.83
C ALA A 685 6.25 23.65 -27.14
N LEU A 686 6.18 22.95 -26.01
CA LEU A 686 7.31 22.21 -25.44
C LEU A 686 7.32 20.77 -25.95
N GLN A 687 6.13 20.23 -26.21
CA GLN A 687 5.88 19.01 -26.97
C GLN A 687 4.60 19.23 -27.77
N ASP A 688 4.67 19.11 -29.09
CA ASP A 688 3.48 19.18 -29.94
C ASP A 688 2.66 17.87 -29.83
N TRP A 689 1.46 17.84 -30.42
CA TRP A 689 0.59 16.68 -30.43
C TRP A 689 1.31 15.42 -30.93
N THR A 690 1.50 14.50 -30.01
CA THR A 690 2.27 13.28 -30.19
C THR A 690 1.43 12.09 -29.77
N GLU A 691 1.43 11.04 -30.57
CA GLU A 691 0.74 9.79 -30.23
C GLU A 691 1.41 9.12 -29.01
N SER A 692 0.59 8.52 -28.14
CA SER A 692 1.07 7.67 -27.07
C SER A 692 0.13 6.50 -26.82
N SER A 693 0.68 5.29 -26.87
CA SER A 693 -0.01 4.06 -26.47
C SER A 693 -0.33 4.00 -24.96
N ALA A 694 0.24 4.92 -24.18
CA ALA A 694 -0.08 5.05 -22.76
C ALA A 694 -1.50 5.55 -22.50
N ILE A 695 -2.16 6.15 -23.51
CA ILE A 695 -3.51 6.71 -23.38
C ILE A 695 -4.55 5.61 -23.64
N ASN A 696 -5.47 5.43 -22.69
CA ASN A 696 -6.68 4.65 -22.93
C ASN A 696 -7.59 5.48 -23.85
N THR A 697 -7.74 5.04 -25.10
CA THR A 697 -8.54 5.73 -26.12
C THR A 697 -10.04 5.51 -25.93
N GLY A 698 -10.85 6.45 -26.42
CA GLY A 698 -12.30 6.42 -26.25
C GLY A 698 -12.75 6.90 -24.87
N ALA A 699 -13.97 6.54 -24.49
CA ALA A 699 -14.57 6.91 -23.21
C ALA A 699 -14.07 5.99 -22.08
N ASP A 700 -12.82 6.20 -21.67
CA ASP A 700 -12.16 5.40 -20.63
C ASP A 700 -11.36 6.30 -19.65
N TRP A 701 -11.07 5.74 -18.48
CA TRP A 701 -10.33 6.40 -17.42
C TRP A 701 -8.85 6.49 -17.77
N ASN A 702 -8.29 7.67 -17.56
CA ASN A 702 -6.86 7.94 -17.66
C ASN A 702 -6.36 8.59 -16.37
N THR A 703 -5.21 8.12 -15.86
CA THR A 703 -4.52 8.74 -14.73
C THR A 703 -3.38 9.60 -15.25
N ILE A 704 -3.52 10.92 -15.12
CA ILE A 704 -2.56 11.90 -15.63
C ILE A 704 -1.74 12.41 -14.46
N ARG A 705 -0.42 12.30 -14.55
CA ARG A 705 0.52 12.78 -13.52
C ARG A 705 1.54 13.72 -14.12
N ALA A 706 1.75 14.85 -13.46
CA ALA A 706 2.64 15.90 -13.90
C ALA A 706 3.51 16.36 -12.71
N VAL A 707 4.82 16.20 -12.86
CA VAL A 707 5.81 16.53 -11.83
C VAL A 707 6.60 17.74 -12.29
N ALA A 708 6.64 18.79 -11.47
CA ALA A 708 7.49 19.96 -11.65
C ALA A 708 8.49 20.04 -10.49
N SER A 709 9.79 20.05 -10.80
CA SER A 709 10.87 20.14 -9.82
C SER A 709 11.97 21.05 -10.33
N GLY A 710 12.19 22.21 -9.69
CA GLY A 710 13.08 23.24 -10.21
C GLY A 710 12.62 23.68 -11.61
N THR A 711 13.48 23.55 -12.62
CA THR A 711 13.11 23.81 -14.03
C THR A 711 12.65 22.57 -14.77
N ALA A 712 12.70 21.38 -14.17
CA ALA A 712 12.36 20.13 -14.81
C ALA A 712 10.84 19.85 -14.72
N LEU A 713 10.31 19.32 -15.81
CA LEU A 713 8.94 18.82 -15.95
C LEU A 713 9.02 17.35 -16.36
N SER A 714 8.27 16.48 -15.68
CA SER A 714 8.18 15.04 -15.99
C SER A 714 6.72 14.61 -16.00
N LEU A 715 6.26 14.05 -17.11
CA LEU A 715 4.86 13.83 -17.40
C LEU A 715 4.58 12.36 -17.68
N TYR A 716 3.47 11.88 -17.12
CA TYR A 716 3.08 10.48 -17.14
C TYR A 716 1.60 10.35 -17.48
N ILE A 717 1.27 9.31 -18.23
CA ILE A 717 -0.10 8.89 -18.53
C ILE A 717 -0.21 7.42 -18.13
N ASN A 718 -1.19 7.09 -17.29
CA ASN A 718 -1.43 5.73 -16.78
C ASN A 718 -0.19 5.07 -16.16
N GLY A 719 0.67 5.87 -15.53
CA GLY A 719 1.93 5.43 -14.91
C GLY A 719 3.12 5.37 -15.88
N THR A 720 2.89 5.47 -17.19
CA THR A 720 3.94 5.45 -18.23
C THR A 720 4.51 6.86 -18.43
N PRO A 721 5.84 7.05 -18.35
CA PRO A 721 6.48 8.33 -18.68
C PRO A 721 6.32 8.63 -20.17
N VAL A 722 5.69 9.76 -20.51
CA VAL A 722 5.46 10.16 -21.91
C VAL A 722 6.39 11.28 -22.35
N TRP A 723 6.76 12.19 -21.45
CA TRP A 723 7.61 13.33 -21.77
C TRP A 723 8.38 13.86 -20.56
N THR A 724 9.59 14.36 -20.81
CA THR A 724 10.41 15.06 -19.83
C THR A 724 11.09 16.23 -20.52
N GLY A 725 11.14 17.40 -19.87
CA GLY A 725 11.81 18.56 -20.41
C GLY A 725 12.20 19.56 -19.33
N THR A 726 12.94 20.59 -19.70
CA THR A 726 13.31 21.68 -18.80
C THR A 726 12.86 23.01 -19.37
N ASP A 727 12.14 23.79 -18.58
CA ASP A 727 11.77 25.17 -18.91
C ASP A 727 11.79 25.99 -17.60
N ALA A 728 12.46 27.15 -17.64
CA ALA A 728 12.69 27.99 -16.47
C ALA A 728 11.75 29.22 -16.41
N THR A 729 10.83 29.36 -17.37
CA THR A 729 9.99 30.56 -17.49
C THR A 729 9.06 30.73 -16.30
N TRP A 730 8.41 29.65 -15.83
CA TRP A 730 7.50 29.69 -14.69
C TRP A 730 8.01 28.79 -13.56
N ASN A 731 8.45 29.42 -12.47
CA ASN A 731 9.02 28.72 -11.31
C ASN A 731 8.01 28.46 -10.19
N SER A 732 6.82 29.08 -10.26
CA SER A 732 5.76 28.93 -9.27
C SER A 732 4.41 29.40 -9.81
N GLY A 733 3.33 28.82 -9.29
CA GLY A 733 1.96 29.22 -9.60
C GLY A 733 0.96 28.17 -9.13
N GLN A 734 -0.32 28.33 -9.48
CA GLN A 734 -1.38 27.39 -9.10
C GLN A 734 -1.40 26.16 -10.02
N ILE A 735 -2.09 25.12 -9.56
CA ILE A 735 -2.45 23.96 -10.38
C ILE A 735 -3.94 24.01 -10.76
N GLY A 736 -4.29 23.38 -11.86
CA GLY A 736 -5.64 23.42 -12.41
C GLY A 736 -5.98 22.20 -13.25
N ILE A 737 -7.26 22.01 -13.54
CA ILE A 737 -7.77 20.99 -14.45
C ILE A 737 -8.68 21.68 -15.45
N SER A 738 -8.59 21.29 -16.73
CA SER A 738 -9.46 21.81 -17.77
C SER A 738 -9.77 20.82 -18.88
N MET A 739 -10.83 21.11 -19.64
CA MET A 739 -11.19 20.42 -20.87
C MET A 739 -11.61 21.42 -21.93
N TYR A 740 -11.41 21.09 -23.20
CA TYR A 740 -11.99 21.80 -24.34
C TYR A 740 -13.22 21.05 -24.87
N SER A 741 -14.28 21.78 -25.23
CA SER A 741 -15.43 21.26 -25.98
C SER A 741 -15.65 22.13 -27.21
N GLY A 742 -15.63 21.53 -28.41
CA GLY A 742 -15.92 22.27 -29.65
C GLY A 742 -17.43 22.46 -29.89
N TYR A 743 -17.76 23.29 -30.88
CA TYR A 743 -19.15 23.67 -31.21
C TYR A 743 -20.04 22.47 -31.57
N GLY A 744 -21.27 22.46 -31.03
CA GLY A 744 -22.30 21.47 -31.32
C GLY A 744 -22.07 20.12 -30.64
N SER A 745 -21.22 20.06 -29.63
CA SER A 745 -20.80 18.82 -29.00
C SER A 745 -21.80 18.37 -27.91
N THR A 746 -22.50 17.25 -28.11
CA THR A 746 -23.48 16.70 -27.15
C THR A 746 -22.90 15.52 -26.37
N GLY A 747 -23.25 15.41 -25.08
CA GLY A 747 -22.80 14.31 -24.21
C GLY A 747 -21.32 14.38 -23.80
N ASN A 748 -20.81 15.56 -23.43
CA ASN A 748 -19.40 15.82 -23.07
C ASN A 748 -19.16 15.84 -21.55
N VAL A 749 -19.56 14.79 -20.84
CA VAL A 749 -19.37 14.78 -19.38
C VAL A 749 -17.93 14.43 -19.06
N PHE A 750 -17.15 15.43 -18.66
CA PHE A 750 -15.81 15.24 -18.12
C PHE A 750 -15.89 15.06 -16.62
N ARG A 751 -15.24 14.02 -16.11
CA ARG A 751 -15.28 13.58 -14.71
C ARG A 751 -13.85 13.51 -14.16
N VAL A 752 -13.68 14.06 -12.96
CA VAL A 752 -12.47 13.97 -12.14
C VAL A 752 -12.86 13.18 -10.90
N GLN A 753 -12.34 11.96 -10.77
CA GLN A 753 -12.69 11.09 -9.64
C GLN A 753 -11.73 11.28 -8.45
N GLN A 754 -10.45 11.48 -8.74
CA GLN A 754 -9.43 11.65 -7.72
C GLN A 754 -8.40 12.66 -8.21
N ALA A 755 -8.02 13.59 -7.34
CA ALA A 755 -6.81 14.39 -7.49
C ALA A 755 -5.94 14.21 -6.24
N SER A 756 -4.63 14.19 -6.40
CA SER A 756 -3.67 14.15 -5.31
C SER A 756 -2.49 15.06 -5.61
N LEU A 757 -1.94 15.67 -4.57
CA LEU A 757 -0.76 16.52 -4.67
C LEU A 757 0.22 16.22 -3.54
N SER A 758 1.52 16.34 -3.82
CA SER A 758 2.55 16.48 -2.81
C SER A 758 3.36 17.75 -3.06
N ALA A 759 3.42 18.63 -2.07
CA ALA A 759 4.21 19.86 -2.12
C ALA A 759 5.57 19.64 -1.44
N GLY A 760 6.67 19.98 -2.15
CA GLY A 760 8.04 19.85 -1.66
C GLY A 760 8.71 18.50 -1.97
N ALA A 761 10.02 18.56 -2.26
CA ALA A 761 10.92 17.45 -2.60
C ALA A 761 10.28 16.36 -3.50
N ALA A 762 9.63 16.79 -4.60
CA ALA A 762 9.29 15.87 -5.66
C ALA A 762 10.56 15.17 -6.14
N SER A 763 10.51 13.84 -6.28
CA SER A 763 11.63 13.04 -6.78
C SER A 763 12.21 13.68 -8.05
N SER A 764 13.48 14.09 -8.02
CA SER A 764 14.20 14.63 -9.18
C SER A 764 14.52 13.56 -10.23
N GLN A 765 14.14 12.31 -9.99
CA GLN A 765 14.39 11.20 -10.91
C GLN A 765 13.18 11.04 -11.84
N ALA A 766 13.31 11.58 -13.05
CA ALA A 766 12.35 11.38 -14.12
C ALA A 766 12.28 9.89 -14.50
N GLY A 767 11.07 9.41 -14.82
CA GLY A 767 10.90 8.06 -15.35
C GLY A 767 11.56 7.92 -16.72
N VAL A 768 12.07 6.74 -17.06
CA VAL A 768 12.70 6.49 -18.36
C VAL A 768 11.62 6.43 -19.44
N ILE A 769 11.65 7.36 -20.39
CA ILE A 769 10.79 7.34 -21.58
C ILE A 769 11.24 6.17 -22.47
N SER A 770 10.30 5.35 -22.94
CA SER A 770 10.62 4.23 -23.83
C SER A 770 11.27 4.73 -25.13
N GLY A 771 12.11 3.90 -25.76
CA GLY A 771 12.73 4.27 -27.05
C GLY A 771 11.70 4.56 -28.14
N GLU A 772 10.56 3.85 -28.12
CA GLU A 772 9.44 4.06 -29.04
C GLU A 772 8.77 5.42 -28.80
N GLN A 773 8.43 5.74 -27.54
CA GLN A 773 7.81 7.02 -27.23
C GLN A 773 8.78 8.18 -27.47
N ALA A 774 10.07 8.02 -27.17
CA ALA A 774 11.09 9.01 -27.47
C ALA A 774 11.23 9.24 -29.00
N ALA A 775 11.11 8.20 -29.82
CA ALA A 775 11.10 8.35 -31.27
C ALA A 775 9.86 9.11 -31.76
N LEU A 776 8.68 8.84 -31.20
CA LEU A 776 7.45 9.58 -31.48
C LEU A 776 7.57 11.05 -31.08
N ASN A 777 8.14 11.34 -29.91
CA ASN A 777 8.34 12.71 -29.44
C ASN A 777 9.26 13.53 -30.36
N ASN A 778 10.18 12.86 -31.08
CA ASN A 778 11.13 13.46 -32.00
C ASN A 778 10.67 13.47 -33.47
N ALA A 779 9.52 12.87 -33.79
CA ALA A 779 9.00 12.78 -35.15
C ALA A 779 8.42 14.12 -35.64
N PRO A 780 8.51 14.45 -36.95
CA PRO A 780 7.81 15.59 -37.51
C PRO A 780 6.29 15.44 -37.36
N VAL A 781 5.62 16.50 -36.94
CA VAL A 781 4.19 16.52 -36.61
C VAL A 781 3.34 16.04 -37.79
N GLY A 782 2.66 14.91 -37.62
CA GLY A 782 1.60 14.46 -38.53
C GLY A 782 0.29 15.10 -38.09
N GLY A 783 -0.29 15.97 -38.91
CA GLY A 783 -1.55 16.67 -38.64
C GLY A 783 -2.74 15.72 -38.51
N GLY A 784 -2.89 15.08 -37.34
CA GLY A 784 -4.09 14.37 -36.94
C GLY A 784 -5.22 15.35 -36.61
N ASN A 785 -6.47 14.93 -36.73
CA ASN A 785 -7.66 15.70 -36.36
C ASN A 785 -7.78 15.90 -34.83
N VAL A 786 -6.80 16.57 -34.22
CA VAL A 786 -6.74 16.86 -32.79
C VAL A 786 -7.06 18.34 -32.59
N THR A 787 -7.88 18.69 -31.60
CA THR A 787 -8.31 20.07 -31.31
C THR A 787 -8.10 20.39 -29.83
N GLY A 788 -7.30 21.42 -29.58
CA GLY A 788 -6.87 21.86 -28.25
C GLY A 788 -6.22 23.25 -28.32
N THR A 789 -5.21 23.51 -27.49
CA THR A 789 -4.70 24.87 -27.28
C THR A 789 -4.09 25.52 -28.53
N ASP A 790 -3.43 24.76 -29.40
CA ASP A 790 -2.79 25.28 -30.63
C ASP A 790 -3.81 25.71 -31.70
N ASN A 791 -4.73 24.81 -32.07
CA ASN A 791 -5.72 25.04 -33.14
C ASN A 791 -6.76 26.12 -32.83
N ASN A 792 -6.90 26.50 -31.55
CA ASN A 792 -7.82 27.57 -31.14
C ASN A 792 -7.10 28.92 -30.96
N ARG A 793 -5.78 28.96 -30.72
CA ARG A 793 -5.05 30.22 -30.49
C ARG A 793 -4.40 30.81 -31.74
N TYR A 794 -4.35 30.09 -32.86
CA TYR A 794 -3.89 30.59 -34.17
C TYR A 794 -5.02 30.88 -35.15
#